data_AF-A0A7W1PPV8-F1
#
_entry.id   AF-A0A7W1PPV8-F1
#
_cell.length_a   1.000
_cell.length_b   1.000
_cell.length_c   1.000
_cell.angle_alpha   90.00
_cell.angle_beta   90.00
_cell.angle_gamma   90.00
#
_symmetry.space_group_name_H-M   'P 1'
#
loop_
_entity.id
_entity.type
_entity.pdbx_description
1 polymer ?
#
loop_
_entity_poly.entity_id
_entity_poly.type
_entity_poly.pdbx_seq_one_letter_code
_entity_poly.pdbx_strand_id
1 'polypeptide(L)'
;MHRRKRARRLTPLLDRLDGTRRILQDAHARLTGAADRTVDVGPAGEWLLDNYHVVQEHIGEVRESLPRGYYRELPELSGGPLAGYPRIYELAITLISHSEGRIGLDNVSGFVAAFQQVATLTTGELWAVPAMLRLGLIENVRRMTLRTVGRLEETEQADAAAARIGQAAEAGKDALAAELDHFLAHPPPLTPIFVSRFLHQLRATGGSLGAVRLLEEWIAEEALSAEEATSRSTRRLALTQIGMANSITSLRAIAQMDWRTFVEGQSRVEQVLREDPSGFYARMTFATRDRYRHVVERVAKRTSRPEEEVARRAVEYARAAVEREPPDPRRAHVGYYLIDDGLAELERSTGYRTQVREAVYRGVRRHPNAVFVGGVLSFTVAALGALLWLGGAPVWAVWLPLLLLGLVPANDIAVNVVNQLVTAFLPPRTLPKLDLHEHGVPPEFRTAVVIPTLFGSVDAVREALDHLEVQFLANREAHLHFAVLSDFTDSPTETREGDGEIVAAAVEGVRALNARYAGGGEDAFYLFHRPRRWNPREGVWMGWERKRGKLSQFNQFVLGRGDGAFAVVVGDLGAIRGVRYVITLDDDTVLPPDAAPDLVGALAHPLNRAEYSAVHGRVVRGFGILQPRVGVSLPSANRSLFAAIQSGQPGVDPYTTAVSDVYQDLYGEGSFTGKGVYDVEAFERATRGRFPENTLLSHDLIEGSYARAGLATDVVVYDDYPSRYLTFTRRKHRWIRGDWQLLQWLTGRVPGPEGLEPNRLSLLSRWKILDNLRRSTIEIAQLAFLVVGWTLLPGGALRWTLLGLGAIAAPWVVSLLLALLRPPLDKSWRAYYSAVGRDAGTSARQLALAIVFLPHQAWVSADAIVRTLWRLFVTRRQLLEWRTSSQTERGVEDSPRVVWRAMWPAVALALAVLAAVLGREIVAPATPAWMLATAVLPLMVAWVASPAVAYALRRPAVPRERRLASSARRQATRYALLHWRFFDRFVTAETGWLAPDNFQEDPEPVVAMRTSPTNIGLQLLATVSAWDLGFIPLDDLVRRLELVLRSLERLRRFRGHFFNWYDLRDLSVLEPAYVSTVDSGNLAAHLVALRQACLSLADEPVLGLRPWPAVEAAIALAAERLRSAPGASAASPASAASAASAASVAGEHLRVARAALSVVRNEPATAAALARVMEPLGRAASALESAGADVSGPLDSAAE
;
A
#
# COMPACT_ATOMS: atom_id res chain seq x y z
N MET A 1 42.00 23.07 -0.14
CA MET A 1 41.96 23.48 1.30
C MET A 1 40.54 23.62 1.90
N HIS A 2 39.45 23.38 1.16
CA HIS A 2 38.05 23.48 1.67
C HIS A 2 37.49 22.23 2.39
N ARG A 3 38.21 21.11 2.44
CA ARG A 3 37.72 19.88 3.11
C ARG A 3 37.84 19.88 4.65
N ARG A 4 38.55 20.85 5.25
CA ARG A 4 38.77 20.93 6.72
C ARG A 4 37.88 21.95 7.46
N LYS A 5 36.98 22.68 6.78
CA LYS A 5 36.03 23.63 7.40
C LYS A 5 34.56 23.13 7.51
N ARG A 6 34.31 21.83 7.34
CA ARG A 6 33.06 21.20 7.86
C ARG A 6 33.22 20.92 9.36
N ALA A 7 33.49 21.97 10.14
CA ALA A 7 33.18 21.90 11.57
C ALA A 7 31.66 21.65 11.68
N ARG A 8 31.25 20.79 12.62
CA ARG A 8 29.85 20.44 12.90
C ARG A 8 28.99 21.72 12.94
N ARG A 9 28.29 22.06 11.85
CA ARG A 9 27.23 23.09 11.91
C ARG A 9 26.19 22.57 12.90
N LEU A 10 25.99 23.35 13.97
CA LEU A 10 25.02 23.10 15.03
C LEU A 10 23.61 23.12 14.41
N THR A 11 22.68 22.35 14.99
CA THR A 11 21.28 22.32 14.56
C THR A 11 20.41 22.89 15.69
N PRO A 12 20.55 24.19 16.01
CA PRO A 12 20.03 24.78 17.25
C PRO A 12 18.51 24.65 17.37
N LEU A 13 17.76 24.66 16.25
CA LEU A 13 16.30 24.48 16.28
C LEU A 13 15.87 23.07 16.66
N LEU A 14 16.58 22.05 16.18
CA LEU A 14 16.27 20.66 16.51
C LEU A 14 16.66 20.35 17.97
N ASP A 15 17.79 20.88 18.43
CA ASP A 15 18.20 20.75 19.82
C ASP A 15 17.23 21.52 20.76
N ARG A 16 16.73 22.68 20.31
CA ARG A 16 15.69 23.45 21.02
C ARG A 16 14.36 22.71 21.06
N LEU A 17 13.95 22.05 19.97
CA LEU A 17 12.76 21.21 19.92
C LEU A 17 12.82 20.08 20.97
N ASP A 18 14.00 19.46 21.15
CA ASP A 18 14.20 18.42 22.16
C ASP A 18 14.08 18.95 23.60
N GLY A 19 14.50 20.20 23.83
CA GLY A 19 14.27 20.91 25.09
C GLY A 19 12.80 21.26 25.28
N THR A 20 12.14 21.78 24.24
CA THR A 20 10.72 22.13 24.24
C THR A 20 9.84 20.91 24.53
N ARG A 21 10.15 19.75 23.94
CA ARG A 21 9.45 18.50 24.24
C ARG A 21 9.49 18.13 25.72
N ARG A 22 10.67 18.23 26.36
CA ARG A 22 10.84 17.92 27.79
C ARG A 22 10.03 18.87 28.67
N ILE A 23 10.12 20.17 28.39
CA ILE A 23 9.36 21.20 29.11
C ILE A 23 7.85 20.96 29.00
N LEU A 24 7.36 20.62 27.81
CA LEU A 24 5.94 20.33 27.58
C LEU A 24 5.50 19.04 28.29
N GLN A 25 6.36 18.02 28.36
CA GLN A 25 6.10 16.79 29.12
C GLN A 25 6.00 17.06 30.63
N ASP A 26 6.96 17.79 31.18
CA ASP A 26 6.97 18.15 32.60
C ASP A 26 5.77 19.02 32.97
N ALA A 27 5.45 20.01 32.12
CA ALA A 27 4.29 20.88 32.30
C ALA A 27 2.97 20.13 32.18
N HIS A 28 2.84 19.20 31.22
CA HIS A 28 1.66 18.34 31.11
C HIS A 28 1.46 17.53 32.40
N ALA A 29 2.51 16.85 32.89
CA ALA A 29 2.43 16.10 34.14
C ALA A 29 2.04 16.99 35.34
N ARG A 30 2.57 18.23 35.40
CA ARG A 30 2.22 19.19 36.45
C ARG A 30 0.75 19.63 36.38
N LEU A 31 0.25 19.93 35.17
CA LEU A 31 -1.13 20.36 34.95
C LEU A 31 -2.12 19.23 35.19
N THR A 32 -1.85 18.01 34.72
CA THR A 32 -2.67 16.82 35.02
C THR A 32 -2.77 16.62 36.53
N GLY A 33 -1.64 16.59 37.24
CA GLY A 33 -1.66 16.40 38.69
C GLY A 33 -2.32 17.54 39.47
N ALA A 34 -2.44 18.74 38.90
CA ALA A 34 -3.19 19.85 39.50
C ALA A 34 -4.70 19.74 39.23
N ALA A 35 -5.09 19.34 38.02
CA ALA A 35 -6.47 19.02 37.66
C ALA A 35 -7.02 17.87 38.52
N ASP A 36 -6.22 16.82 38.77
CA ASP A 36 -6.57 15.70 39.65
C ASP A 36 -6.82 16.14 41.11
N ARG A 37 -6.19 17.25 41.54
CA ARG A 37 -6.40 17.88 42.87
C ARG A 37 -7.48 18.98 42.84
N THR A 38 -8.28 19.04 41.78
CA THR A 38 -9.34 20.04 41.55
C THR A 38 -8.86 21.49 41.63
N VAL A 39 -7.58 21.76 41.33
CA VAL A 39 -7.03 23.12 41.24
C VAL A 39 -7.33 23.67 39.84
N ASP A 40 -7.79 24.92 39.76
CA ASP A 40 -8.08 25.57 38.48
C ASP A 40 -6.82 25.70 37.60
N VAL A 41 -6.69 24.83 36.59
CA VAL A 41 -5.63 24.89 35.57
C VAL A 41 -5.91 25.92 34.47
N GLY A 42 -7.13 26.46 34.44
CA GLY A 42 -7.57 27.52 33.55
C GLY A 42 -7.75 27.07 32.10
N PRO A 43 -8.43 27.86 31.26
CA PRO A 43 -8.84 27.43 29.93
C PRO A 43 -7.68 27.03 29.01
N ALA A 44 -6.53 27.70 29.12
CA ALA A 44 -5.34 27.36 28.35
C ALA A 44 -4.68 26.05 28.80
N GLY A 45 -4.83 25.68 30.08
CA GLY A 45 -4.36 24.41 30.65
C GLY A 45 -5.22 23.25 30.20
N GLU A 46 -6.54 23.37 30.33
CA GLU A 46 -7.52 22.40 29.82
C GLU A 46 -7.31 22.15 28.32
N TRP A 47 -7.23 23.23 27.53
CA TRP A 47 -7.00 23.11 26.09
C TRP A 47 -5.70 22.38 25.74
N LEU A 48 -4.64 22.55 26.54
CA LEU A 48 -3.41 21.79 26.33
C LEU A 48 -3.59 20.31 26.68
N LEU A 49 -4.24 19.98 27.79
CA LEU A 49 -4.47 18.60 28.22
C LEU A 49 -5.29 17.83 27.17
N ASP A 50 -6.38 18.42 26.69
CA ASP A 50 -7.26 17.81 25.67
C ASP A 50 -6.53 17.56 24.34
N ASN A 51 -5.55 18.40 24.01
CA ASN A 51 -4.91 18.43 22.69
C ASN A 51 -3.41 18.09 22.73
N TYR A 52 -2.90 17.57 23.84
CA TYR A 52 -1.47 17.30 24.00
C TYR A 52 -0.93 16.30 22.98
N HIS A 53 -1.76 15.33 22.60
CA HIS A 53 -1.46 14.34 21.56
C HIS A 53 -1.11 14.99 20.22
N VAL A 54 -1.82 16.06 19.82
CA VAL A 54 -1.56 16.83 18.59
C VAL A 54 -0.15 17.44 18.61
N VAL A 55 0.25 17.98 19.76
CA VAL A 55 1.57 18.59 19.93
C VAL A 55 2.66 17.52 19.83
N GLN A 56 2.47 16.35 20.44
CA GLN A 56 3.42 15.23 20.34
C GLN A 56 3.57 14.72 18.91
N GLU A 57 2.46 14.56 18.19
CA GLU A 57 2.43 14.16 16.79
C GLU A 57 3.26 15.12 15.93
N HIS A 58 3.02 16.43 16.03
CA HIS A 58 3.77 17.41 15.24
C HIS A 58 5.24 17.54 15.63
N ILE A 59 5.62 17.30 16.90
CA ILE A 59 7.04 17.19 17.28
C ILE A 59 7.70 16.01 16.52
N GLY A 60 6.99 14.89 16.36
CA GLY A 60 7.40 13.77 15.52
C GLY A 60 7.56 14.16 14.06
N GLU A 61 6.51 14.75 13.46
CA GLU A 61 6.50 15.17 12.06
C GLU A 61 7.63 16.16 11.71
N VAL A 62 7.95 17.09 12.59
CA VAL A 62 9.05 18.04 12.37
C VAL A 62 10.39 17.32 12.26
N ARG A 63 10.62 16.26 13.05
CA ARG A 63 11.87 15.48 12.97
C ARG A 63 11.96 14.70 11.68
N GLU A 64 10.84 14.16 11.21
CA GLU A 64 10.77 13.40 9.96
C GLU A 64 10.94 14.31 8.73
N SER A 65 10.28 15.47 8.72
CA SER A 65 10.31 16.43 7.61
C SER A 65 11.57 17.30 7.56
N LEU A 66 12.30 17.45 8.68
CA LEU A 66 13.50 18.29 8.77
C LEU A 66 14.73 17.50 9.28
N PRO A 67 15.21 16.48 8.54
CA PRO A 67 16.40 15.75 8.94
C PRO A 67 17.63 16.66 8.98
N ARG A 68 18.58 16.36 9.86
CA ARG A 68 19.80 17.18 10.09
C ARG A 68 20.60 17.49 8.82
N GLY A 69 20.55 16.60 7.82
CA GLY A 69 21.16 16.82 6.51
C GLY A 69 20.51 17.98 5.78
N TYR A 70 19.19 17.92 5.62
CA TYR A 70 18.37 18.93 4.97
C TYR A 70 18.43 20.29 5.67
N TYR A 71 18.34 20.31 7.01
CA TYR A 71 18.49 21.54 7.80
C TYR A 71 19.76 22.33 7.45
N ARG A 72 20.89 21.63 7.28
CA ARG A 72 22.20 22.24 7.02
C ARG A 72 22.34 22.80 5.61
N GLU A 73 21.44 22.42 4.71
CA GLU A 73 21.40 22.94 3.34
C GLU A 73 20.65 24.26 3.25
N LEU A 74 19.85 24.62 4.26
CA LEU A 74 19.07 25.86 4.27
C LEU A 74 19.97 27.10 4.48
N PRO A 75 19.72 28.21 3.77
CA PRO A 75 20.42 29.48 3.96
C PRO A 75 20.20 30.06 5.37
N GLU A 76 21.28 30.40 6.05
CA GLU A 76 21.28 31.03 7.38
C GLU A 76 21.36 32.55 7.28
N LEU A 77 20.78 33.25 8.26
CA LEU A 77 20.91 34.70 8.41
C LEU A 77 22.32 35.06 8.87
N SER A 78 22.91 36.07 8.21
CA SER A 78 24.25 36.59 8.53
C SER A 78 24.26 37.66 9.61
N GLY A 79 23.10 38.24 9.97
CA GLY A 79 22.95 39.30 10.97
C GLY A 79 21.55 39.35 11.57
N GLY A 80 21.35 40.20 12.58
CA GLY A 80 20.09 40.35 13.31
C GLY A 80 19.92 39.43 14.53
N PRO A 81 18.78 39.50 15.24
CA PRO A 81 18.54 38.75 16.49
C PRO A 81 18.55 37.21 16.31
N LEU A 82 18.31 36.74 15.08
CA LEU A 82 18.28 35.32 14.71
C LEU A 82 19.47 34.93 13.82
N ALA A 83 20.61 35.63 13.92
CA ALA A 83 21.83 35.26 13.21
C ALA A 83 22.24 33.80 13.50
N GLY A 84 22.59 33.05 12.45
CA GLY A 84 22.90 31.62 12.54
C GLY A 84 21.69 30.68 12.53
N TYR A 85 20.46 31.19 12.43
CA TYR A 85 19.26 30.40 12.14
C TYR A 85 18.90 30.45 10.64
N PRO A 86 18.21 29.43 10.10
CA PRO A 86 17.69 29.48 8.74
C PRO A 86 16.77 30.69 8.56
N ARG A 87 16.95 31.48 7.49
CA ARG A 87 16.12 32.67 7.24
C ARG A 87 14.62 32.35 7.12
N ILE A 88 14.31 31.14 6.67
CA ILE A 88 12.93 30.65 6.57
C ILE A 88 12.26 30.46 7.96
N TYR A 89 13.05 30.29 9.03
CA TYR A 89 12.53 30.25 10.40
C TYR A 89 12.13 31.64 10.89
N GLU A 90 12.91 32.68 10.56
CA GLU A 90 12.53 34.06 10.84
C GLU A 90 11.22 34.41 10.14
N LEU A 91 11.07 34.05 8.85
CA LEU A 91 9.83 34.21 8.10
C LEU A 91 8.63 33.57 8.84
N ALA A 92 8.79 32.34 9.32
CA ALA A 92 7.73 31.64 10.05
C ALA A 92 7.38 32.31 11.39
N ILE A 93 8.37 32.68 12.21
CA ILE A 93 8.15 33.32 13.51
C ILE A 93 7.52 34.70 13.34
N THR A 94 7.97 35.49 12.35
CA THR A 94 7.40 36.80 12.05
C THR A 94 5.94 36.69 11.61
N LEU A 95 5.60 35.71 10.77
CA LEU A 95 4.21 35.47 10.40
C LEU A 95 3.36 35.12 11.64
N ILE A 96 3.83 34.16 12.45
CA ILE A 96 3.14 33.71 13.67
C ILE A 96 2.92 34.87 14.66
N SER A 97 3.91 35.75 14.82
CA SER A 97 3.80 36.89 15.74
C SER A 97 2.80 37.94 15.25
N HIS A 98 2.69 38.17 13.94
CA HIS A 98 1.74 39.14 13.38
C HIS A 98 0.32 38.58 13.22
N SER A 99 0.15 37.26 13.25
CA SER A 99 -1.14 36.59 13.12
C SER A 99 -1.69 36.02 14.43
N GLU A 100 -1.04 36.27 15.57
CA GLU A 100 -1.39 35.70 16.88
C GLU A 100 -1.56 34.16 16.83
N GLY A 101 -0.67 33.50 16.07
CA GLY A 101 -0.68 32.05 15.88
C GLY A 101 -1.72 31.51 14.90
N ARG A 102 -2.52 32.36 14.23
CA ARG A 102 -3.49 31.94 13.21
C ARG A 102 -2.81 31.78 11.84
N ILE A 103 -2.75 30.56 11.33
CA ILE A 103 -2.06 30.21 10.07
C ILE A 103 -3.05 29.64 9.07
N GLY A 104 -3.01 30.16 7.84
CA GLY A 104 -3.82 29.72 6.71
C GLY A 104 -3.00 29.76 5.42
N LEU A 105 -3.39 29.01 4.39
CA LEU A 105 -2.66 29.04 3.12
C LEU A 105 -2.59 30.44 2.49
N ASP A 106 -3.67 31.23 2.61
CA ASP A 106 -3.73 32.58 2.05
C ASP A 106 -2.72 33.53 2.70
N ASN A 107 -2.63 33.52 4.03
CA ASN A 107 -1.72 34.41 4.75
C ASN A 107 -0.25 33.97 4.58
N VAL A 108 0.03 32.66 4.55
CA VAL A 108 1.37 32.13 4.26
C VAL A 108 1.78 32.50 2.83
N SER A 109 0.88 32.30 1.85
CA SER A 109 1.14 32.61 0.44
C SER A 109 1.38 34.10 0.22
N GLY A 110 0.55 34.96 0.79
CA GLY A 110 0.73 36.42 0.70
C GLY A 110 2.04 36.88 1.33
N PHE A 111 2.40 36.35 2.50
CA PHE A 111 3.63 36.72 3.20
C PHE A 111 4.88 36.25 2.45
N VAL A 112 4.88 35.01 1.96
CA VAL A 112 5.97 34.47 1.15
C VAL A 112 6.12 35.22 -0.17
N ALA A 113 5.01 35.55 -0.86
CA ALA A 113 5.05 36.34 -2.08
C ALA A 113 5.66 37.73 -1.84
N ALA A 114 5.33 38.40 -0.74
CA ALA A 114 5.91 39.69 -0.36
C ALA A 114 7.41 39.57 -0.05
N PHE A 115 7.82 38.55 0.71
CA PHE A 115 9.24 38.29 1.01
C PHE A 115 10.07 38.07 -0.27
N GLN A 116 9.51 37.31 -1.22
CA GLN A 116 10.15 36.99 -2.49
C GLN A 116 10.31 38.19 -3.44
N GLN A 117 9.73 39.36 -3.15
CA GLN A 117 10.02 40.60 -3.88
C GLN A 117 11.42 41.14 -3.59
N VAL A 118 11.97 40.84 -2.40
CA VAL A 118 13.30 41.28 -1.98
C VAL A 118 14.33 40.17 -2.18
N ALA A 119 13.99 38.93 -1.80
CA ALA A 119 14.91 37.81 -1.90
C ALA A 119 14.18 36.52 -2.31
N THR A 120 14.53 35.99 -3.49
CA THR A 120 13.98 34.73 -3.98
C THR A 120 14.30 33.57 -3.04
N LEU A 121 13.28 32.75 -2.74
CA LEU A 121 13.43 31.53 -1.96
C LEU A 121 13.81 30.37 -2.88
N THR A 122 14.70 29.51 -2.41
CA THR A 122 15.02 28.25 -3.10
C THR A 122 13.87 27.26 -2.96
N THR A 123 13.81 26.27 -3.86
CA THR A 123 12.80 25.20 -3.79
C THR A 123 12.86 24.45 -2.45
N GLY A 124 14.07 24.21 -1.93
CA GLY A 124 14.26 23.63 -0.60
C GLY A 124 13.76 24.53 0.55
N GLU A 125 13.83 25.85 0.43
CA GLU A 125 13.25 26.72 1.47
C GLU A 125 11.72 26.69 1.47
N LEU A 126 11.10 26.65 0.28
CA LEU A 126 9.63 26.55 0.17
C LEU A 126 9.12 25.25 0.80
N TRP A 127 9.81 24.13 0.59
CA TRP A 127 9.48 22.85 1.23
C TRP A 127 9.76 22.83 2.74
N ALA A 128 10.61 23.72 3.26
CA ALA A 128 10.87 23.84 4.69
C ALA A 128 9.81 24.66 5.44
N VAL A 129 9.02 25.49 4.75
CA VAL A 129 7.96 26.34 5.35
C VAL A 129 7.04 25.57 6.32
N PRO A 130 6.50 24.38 5.98
CA PRO A 130 5.57 23.67 6.86
C PRO A 130 6.24 23.21 8.16
N ALA A 131 7.49 22.78 8.09
CA ALA A 131 8.27 22.37 9.26
C ALA A 131 8.62 23.57 10.14
N MET A 132 8.93 24.72 9.53
CA MET A 132 9.26 25.95 10.25
C MET A 132 8.04 26.57 10.94
N LEU A 133 6.87 26.52 10.29
CA LEU A 133 5.61 26.93 10.91
C LEU A 133 5.26 26.03 12.09
N ARG A 134 5.36 24.70 11.95
CA ARG A 134 5.18 23.76 13.07
C ARG A 134 6.14 24.08 14.22
N LEU A 135 7.43 24.25 13.93
CA LEU A 135 8.45 24.61 14.93
C LEU A 135 8.08 25.91 15.67
N GLY A 136 7.67 26.94 14.93
CA GLY A 136 7.27 28.23 15.50
C GLY A 136 6.01 28.13 16.36
N LEU A 137 5.01 27.36 15.93
CA LEU A 137 3.79 27.14 16.68
C LEU A 137 4.03 26.30 17.94
N ILE A 138 4.85 25.25 17.87
CA ILE A 138 5.25 24.45 19.04
C ILE A 138 6.00 25.33 20.06
N GLU A 139 6.88 26.22 19.60
CA GLU A 139 7.53 27.18 20.49
C GLU A 139 6.52 28.17 21.09
N ASN A 140 5.49 28.55 20.35
CA ASN A 140 4.41 29.38 20.88
C ASN A 140 3.57 28.64 21.93
N VAL A 141 3.23 27.37 21.68
CA VAL A 141 2.58 26.47 22.65
C VAL A 141 3.43 26.38 23.90
N ARG A 142 4.74 26.11 23.79
CA ARG A 142 5.67 26.12 24.94
C ARG A 142 5.58 27.41 25.74
N ARG A 143 5.60 28.57 25.07
CA ARG A 143 5.50 29.86 25.77
C ARG A 143 4.18 30.01 26.52
N MET A 144 3.06 29.60 25.90
CA MET A 144 1.74 29.66 26.56
C MET A 144 1.66 28.66 27.71
N THR A 145 2.14 27.43 27.54
CA THR A 145 2.21 26.41 28.58
C THR A 145 3.01 26.88 29.79
N LEU A 146 4.19 27.48 29.59
CA LEU A 146 5.00 28.02 30.68
C LEU A 146 4.28 29.17 31.41
N ARG A 147 3.51 30.00 30.69
CA ARG A 147 2.66 31.02 31.33
C ARG A 147 1.53 30.40 32.14
N THR A 148 0.92 29.32 31.66
CA THR A 148 -0.12 28.58 32.40
C THR A 148 0.44 27.93 33.65
N VAL A 149 1.61 27.30 33.58
CA VAL A 149 2.29 26.71 34.74
C VAL A 149 2.68 27.79 35.75
N GLY A 150 3.25 28.91 35.30
CA GLY A 150 3.55 30.04 36.20
C GLY A 150 2.29 30.62 36.87
N ARG A 151 1.17 30.72 36.14
CA ARG A 151 -0.13 31.12 36.73
C ARG A 151 -0.57 30.13 37.80
N LEU A 152 -0.44 28.83 37.54
CA LEU A 152 -0.78 27.78 38.51
C LEU A 152 0.07 27.90 39.78
N GLU A 153 1.38 28.11 39.64
CA GLU A 153 2.28 28.33 40.77
C GLU A 153 1.89 29.58 41.59
N GLU A 154 1.60 30.70 40.93
CA GLU A 154 1.12 31.93 41.58
C GLU A 154 -0.24 31.73 42.29
N THR A 155 -1.12 30.89 41.71
CA THR A 155 -2.43 30.55 42.28
C THR A 155 -2.28 29.66 43.52
N GLU A 156 -1.44 28.61 43.45
CA GLU A 156 -1.16 27.72 44.58
C GLU A 156 -0.47 28.47 45.73
N GLN A 157 0.43 29.42 45.42
CA GLN A 157 1.05 30.29 46.42
C GLN A 157 0.03 31.20 47.11
N ALA A 158 -0.90 31.78 46.34
CA ALA A 158 -1.98 32.61 46.87
C ALA A 158 -2.93 31.81 47.76
N ASP A 159 -3.34 30.61 47.32
CA ASP A 159 -4.20 29.73 48.09
C ASP A 159 -3.54 29.27 49.39
N ALA A 160 -2.24 28.93 49.35
CA ALA A 160 -1.46 28.57 50.54
C ALA A 160 -1.32 29.73 51.52
N ALA A 161 -1.06 30.95 51.03
CA ALA A 161 -0.96 32.13 51.88
C ALA A 161 -2.31 32.46 52.54
N ALA A 162 -3.41 32.40 51.77
CA ALA A 162 -4.76 32.62 52.30
C ALA A 162 -5.15 31.54 53.32
N ALA A 163 -4.79 30.28 53.09
CA ALA A 163 -5.04 29.19 54.01
C ALA A 163 -4.28 29.36 55.34
N ARG A 164 -3.00 29.79 55.31
CA ARG A 164 -2.23 30.08 56.53
C ARG A 164 -2.89 31.18 57.36
N ILE A 165 -3.32 32.27 56.73
CA ILE A 165 -4.01 33.37 57.40
C ILE A 165 -5.37 32.91 57.95
N GLY A 166 -6.11 32.09 57.20
CA GLY A 166 -7.37 31.48 57.66
C GLY A 166 -7.18 30.59 58.89
N GLN A 167 -6.21 29.68 58.87
CA GLN A 167 -5.85 28.82 60.00
C GLN A 167 -5.40 29.63 61.22
N ALA A 168 -4.60 30.68 61.01
CA ALA A 168 -4.18 31.59 62.08
C ALA A 168 -5.37 32.36 62.68
N ALA A 169 -6.35 32.75 61.85
CA ALA A 169 -7.58 33.39 62.31
C ALA A 169 -8.45 32.46 63.18
N GLU A 170 -8.51 31.17 62.85
CA GLU A 170 -9.18 30.14 63.66
C GLU A 170 -8.43 29.84 64.97
N ALA A 171 -7.09 29.89 64.95
CA ALA A 171 -6.25 29.60 66.11
C ALA A 171 -6.28 30.71 67.19
N GLY A 172 -6.62 31.95 66.83
CA GLY A 172 -6.83 33.07 67.77
C GLY A 172 -6.16 34.38 67.34
N LYS A 173 -6.46 35.47 68.06
CA LYS A 173 -6.01 36.84 67.70
C LYS A 173 -4.49 37.00 67.65
N ASP A 174 -3.76 36.39 68.59
CA ASP A 174 -2.30 36.51 68.65
C ASP A 174 -1.61 35.74 67.52
N ALA A 175 -2.16 34.59 67.13
CA ALA A 175 -1.69 33.80 65.98
C ALA A 175 -1.93 34.53 64.66
N LEU A 176 -3.10 35.16 64.51
CA LEU A 176 -3.43 35.99 63.34
C LEU A 176 -2.49 37.20 63.23
N ALA A 177 -2.22 37.91 64.34
CA ALA A 177 -1.30 39.04 64.35
C ALA A 177 0.12 38.63 63.92
N ALA A 178 0.62 37.50 64.42
CA ALA A 178 1.95 36.99 64.07
C ALA A 178 2.06 36.59 62.58
N GLU A 179 1.03 35.96 62.00
CA GLU A 179 1.06 35.59 60.58
C GLU A 179 0.91 36.82 59.67
N LEU A 180 0.11 37.83 60.07
CA LEU A 180 0.01 39.10 59.36
C LEU A 180 1.35 39.85 59.37
N ASP A 181 2.02 39.95 60.51
CA ASP A 181 3.35 40.55 60.63
C ASP A 181 4.38 39.79 59.78
N HIS A 182 4.31 38.45 59.76
CA HIS A 182 5.17 37.63 58.92
C HIS A 182 4.95 37.90 57.43
N PHE A 183 3.69 37.96 56.98
CA PHE A 183 3.33 38.25 55.60
C PHE A 183 3.79 39.65 55.16
N LEU A 184 3.63 40.66 56.03
CA LEU A 184 4.06 42.04 55.76
C LEU A 184 5.58 42.17 55.75
N ALA A 185 6.30 41.42 56.58
CA ALA A 185 7.77 41.42 56.61
C ALA A 185 8.39 40.67 55.42
N HIS A 186 7.70 39.66 54.87
CA HIS A 186 8.20 38.83 53.76
C HIS A 186 7.11 38.58 52.70
N PRO A 187 6.62 39.63 52.02
CA PRO A 187 5.52 39.48 51.09
C PRO A 187 5.95 38.67 49.86
N PRO A 188 5.11 37.73 49.38
CA PRO A 188 5.33 37.08 48.09
C PRO A 188 5.22 38.09 46.94
N PRO A 189 5.69 37.76 45.72
CA PRO A 189 5.58 38.66 44.58
C PRO A 189 4.10 39.02 44.33
N LEU A 190 3.74 40.29 44.52
CA LEU A 190 2.37 40.80 44.38
C LEU A 190 1.98 40.94 42.90
N THR A 191 1.97 39.84 42.17
CA THR A 191 1.55 39.80 40.77
C THR A 191 0.03 39.98 40.64
N PRO A 192 -0.48 40.41 39.47
CA PRO A 192 -1.93 40.52 39.25
C PRO A 192 -2.71 39.23 39.52
N ILE A 193 -2.11 38.06 39.22
CA ILE A 193 -2.74 36.75 39.44
C ILE A 193 -2.75 36.42 40.93
N PHE A 194 -1.61 36.58 41.62
CA PHE A 194 -1.50 36.35 43.06
C PHE A 194 -2.50 37.21 43.83
N VAL A 195 -2.47 38.54 43.61
CA VAL A 195 -3.35 39.49 44.34
C VAL A 195 -4.82 39.18 44.09
N SER A 196 -5.22 38.95 42.83
CA SER A 196 -6.61 38.64 42.49
C SER A 196 -7.09 37.33 43.13
N ARG A 197 -6.24 36.28 43.17
CA ARG A 197 -6.60 34.99 43.78
C ARG A 197 -6.61 35.06 45.31
N PHE A 198 -5.57 35.68 45.89
CA PHE A 198 -5.39 35.81 47.34
C PHE A 198 -6.54 36.58 47.99
N LEU A 199 -6.92 37.74 47.44
CA LEU A 199 -8.05 38.53 47.94
C LEU A 199 -9.38 37.81 47.76
N HIS A 200 -9.56 37.07 46.64
CA HIS A 200 -10.76 36.26 46.43
C HIS A 200 -10.89 35.15 47.49
N GLN A 201 -9.80 34.42 47.76
CA GLN A 201 -9.80 33.33 48.73
C GLN A 201 -9.98 33.85 50.17
N LEU A 202 -9.30 34.95 50.54
CA LEU A 202 -9.48 35.57 51.86
C LEU A 202 -10.92 36.02 52.12
N ARG A 203 -11.60 36.56 51.11
CA ARG A 203 -13.02 36.94 51.19
C ARG A 203 -13.95 35.72 51.32
N ALA A 204 -13.61 34.60 50.67
CA ALA A 204 -14.40 33.37 50.71
C ALA A 204 -14.32 32.64 52.07
N THR A 205 -13.17 32.69 52.75
CA THR A 205 -12.95 32.02 54.04
C THR A 205 -13.54 32.78 55.25
N GLY A 206 -14.22 33.92 55.04
CA GLY A 206 -14.96 34.63 56.09
C GLY A 206 -14.09 35.27 57.19
N GLY A 207 -12.82 35.56 56.90
CA GLY A 207 -11.90 36.19 57.86
C GLY A 207 -12.46 37.52 58.42
N SER A 208 -12.08 37.86 59.66
CA SER A 208 -12.38 39.14 60.31
C SER A 208 -12.34 40.29 59.29
N LEU A 209 -13.51 40.89 59.00
CA LEU A 209 -13.68 41.95 57.99
C LEU A 209 -12.66 43.10 58.14
N GLY A 210 -12.14 43.32 59.35
CA GLY A 210 -11.11 44.32 59.62
C GLY A 210 -9.71 43.94 59.09
N ALA A 211 -9.29 42.68 59.22
CA ALA A 211 -7.97 42.23 58.78
C ALA A 211 -7.86 42.12 57.25
N VAL A 212 -8.94 41.67 56.59
CA VAL A 212 -9.02 41.61 55.11
C VAL A 212 -8.94 43.02 54.51
N ARG A 213 -9.63 43.99 55.11
CA ARG A 213 -9.61 45.39 54.64
C ARG A 213 -8.23 46.04 54.80
N LEU A 214 -7.56 45.82 55.93
CA LEU A 214 -6.19 46.31 56.16
C LEU A 214 -5.18 45.74 55.16
N LEU A 215 -5.26 44.43 54.87
CA LEU A 215 -4.44 43.79 53.85
C LEU A 215 -4.73 44.32 52.45
N GLU A 216 -6.00 44.56 52.12
CA GLU A 216 -6.40 45.11 50.82
C GLU A 216 -5.92 46.55 50.63
N GLU A 217 -6.04 47.40 51.66
CA GLU A 217 -5.53 48.78 51.67
C GLU A 217 -3.99 48.78 51.52
N TRP A 218 -3.27 47.93 52.27
CA TRP A 218 -1.82 47.80 52.16
C TRP A 218 -1.35 47.30 50.78
N ILE A 219 -1.99 46.28 50.21
CA ILE A 219 -1.66 45.77 48.87
C ILE A 219 -1.93 46.83 47.79
N ALA A 220 -2.98 47.63 47.95
CA ALA A 220 -3.30 48.72 47.02
C ALA A 220 -2.27 49.86 47.07
N GLU A 221 -1.67 50.12 48.23
CA GLU A 221 -0.58 51.10 48.39
C GLU A 221 0.76 50.59 47.83
N GLU A 222 1.08 49.31 48.03
CA GLU A 222 2.38 48.73 47.63
C GLU A 222 2.42 48.17 46.19
N ALA A 223 1.28 47.80 45.60
CA ALA A 223 1.25 47.13 44.30
C ALA A 223 0.06 47.54 43.39
N LEU A 224 -1.03 46.78 43.43
CA LEU A 224 -2.16 46.89 42.50
C LEU A 224 -3.45 46.85 43.31
N SER A 225 -4.43 47.68 42.94
CA SER A 225 -5.78 47.56 43.49
C SER A 225 -6.42 46.22 43.08
N ALA A 226 -7.39 45.75 43.85
CA ALA A 226 -8.09 44.50 43.56
C ALA A 226 -8.71 44.50 42.14
N GLU A 227 -9.34 45.61 41.73
CA GLU A 227 -9.94 45.77 40.41
C GLU A 227 -8.90 45.73 39.29
N GLU A 228 -7.75 46.40 39.47
CA GLU A 228 -6.69 46.41 38.46
C GLU A 228 -5.98 45.06 38.37
N ALA A 229 -5.78 44.36 39.49
CA ALA A 229 -5.25 43.02 39.55
C ALA A 229 -6.15 42.01 38.81
N THR A 230 -7.46 42.05 39.07
CA THR A 230 -8.44 41.20 38.37
C THR A 230 -8.47 41.50 36.87
N SER A 231 -8.56 42.77 36.46
CA SER A 231 -8.59 43.15 35.04
C SER A 231 -7.33 42.70 34.28
N ARG A 232 -6.14 42.92 34.85
CA ARG A 232 -4.87 42.47 34.24
C ARG A 232 -4.75 40.95 34.21
N SER A 233 -5.21 40.25 35.26
CA SER A 233 -5.23 38.79 35.33
C SER A 233 -6.14 38.20 34.24
N THR A 234 -7.39 38.67 34.13
CA THR A 234 -8.34 38.22 33.11
C THR A 234 -7.84 38.48 31.69
N ARG A 235 -7.26 39.66 31.43
CA ARG A 235 -6.66 39.97 30.12
C ARG A 235 -5.51 39.01 29.77
N ARG A 236 -4.64 38.70 30.74
CA ARG A 236 -3.50 37.78 30.53
C ARG A 236 -3.98 36.33 30.34
N LEU A 237 -5.02 35.91 31.04
CA LEU A 237 -5.67 34.62 30.85
C LEU A 237 -6.26 34.49 29.44
N ALA A 238 -7.03 35.49 29.00
CA ALA A 238 -7.65 35.52 27.67
C ALA A 238 -6.60 35.47 26.55
N LEU A 239 -5.55 36.28 26.62
CA LEU A 239 -4.47 36.26 25.62
C LEU A 239 -3.73 34.91 25.59
N THR A 240 -3.51 34.28 26.74
CA THR A 240 -2.85 32.98 26.82
C THR A 240 -3.73 31.87 26.24
N GLN A 241 -5.04 31.92 26.52
CA GLN A 241 -6.03 31.00 25.95
C GLN A 241 -6.11 31.15 24.43
N ILE A 242 -6.27 32.38 23.91
CA ILE A 242 -6.36 32.63 22.46
C ILE A 242 -5.07 32.14 21.76
N GLY A 243 -3.90 32.47 22.30
CA GLY A 243 -2.62 32.03 21.74
C GLY A 243 -2.46 30.51 21.75
N MET A 244 -2.90 29.83 22.81
CA MET A 244 -2.90 28.36 22.90
C MET A 244 -3.85 27.75 21.85
N ALA A 245 -5.10 28.21 21.83
CA ALA A 245 -6.13 27.72 20.93
C ALA A 245 -5.75 27.90 19.46
N ASN A 246 -5.35 29.11 19.06
CA ASN A 246 -4.90 29.40 17.70
C ASN A 246 -3.69 28.55 17.31
N SER A 247 -2.73 28.34 18.21
CA SER A 247 -1.53 27.55 17.88
C SER A 247 -1.87 26.09 17.62
N ILE A 248 -2.75 25.48 18.43
CA ILE A 248 -3.19 24.09 18.24
C ILE A 248 -4.06 23.95 16.99
N THR A 249 -5.01 24.86 16.78
CA THR A 249 -5.86 24.85 15.58
C THR A 249 -5.02 25.01 14.31
N SER A 250 -4.03 25.90 14.31
CA SER A 250 -3.11 26.08 13.18
C SER A 250 -2.20 24.87 12.94
N LEU A 251 -1.75 24.19 14.00
CA LEU A 251 -0.99 22.95 13.87
C LEU A 251 -1.82 21.88 13.13
N ARG A 252 -3.08 21.68 13.54
CA ARG A 252 -4.02 20.80 12.82
C ARG A 252 -4.23 21.22 11.37
N ALA A 253 -4.44 22.52 11.13
CA ALA A 253 -4.66 23.04 9.80
C ALA A 253 -3.45 22.79 8.88
N ILE A 254 -2.23 23.01 9.36
CA ILE A 254 -0.98 22.74 8.62
C ILE A 254 -0.87 21.27 8.20
N ALA A 255 -1.39 20.33 8.99
CA ALA A 255 -1.41 18.90 8.65
C ALA A 255 -2.29 18.60 7.43
N GLN A 256 -3.37 19.39 7.25
CA GLN A 256 -4.40 19.18 6.24
C GLN A 256 -4.19 20.02 4.97
N MET A 257 -3.25 20.98 4.99
CA MET A 257 -2.97 21.86 3.85
C MET A 257 -2.23 21.13 2.73
N ASP A 258 -2.61 21.43 1.47
CA ASP A 258 -1.87 20.97 0.30
C ASP A 258 -0.62 21.82 0.05
N TRP A 259 0.48 21.40 0.68
CA TRP A 259 1.79 22.03 0.51
C TRP A 259 2.37 21.86 -0.90
N ARG A 260 1.89 20.89 -1.69
CA ARG A 260 2.37 20.67 -3.07
C ARG A 260 1.97 21.84 -3.96
N THR A 261 0.68 22.18 -3.95
CA THR A 261 0.14 23.31 -4.70
C THR A 261 0.73 24.64 -4.23
N PHE A 262 0.95 24.79 -2.91
CA PHE A 262 1.63 25.96 -2.35
C PHE A 262 3.05 26.14 -2.92
N VAL A 263 3.87 25.08 -2.89
CA VAL A 263 5.27 25.15 -3.39
C VAL A 263 5.29 25.47 -4.88
N GLU A 264 4.41 24.86 -5.69
CA GLU A 264 4.33 25.17 -7.12
C GLU A 264 3.88 26.60 -7.39
N GLY A 265 2.90 27.11 -6.65
CA GLY A 265 2.43 28.49 -6.79
C GLY A 265 3.49 29.53 -6.42
N GLN A 266 4.31 29.25 -5.41
CA GLN A 266 5.34 30.17 -4.92
C GLN A 266 6.71 30.01 -5.59
N SER A 267 6.97 28.91 -6.30
CA SER A 267 8.28 28.63 -6.89
C SER A 267 8.53 29.41 -8.18
N ARG A 268 9.58 30.25 -8.17
CA ARG A 268 10.07 30.92 -9.39
C ARG A 268 10.61 29.93 -10.43
N VAL A 269 11.18 28.81 -9.97
CA VAL A 269 11.62 27.72 -10.86
C VAL A 269 10.44 27.12 -11.60
N GLU A 270 9.33 26.84 -10.90
CA GLU A 270 8.10 26.34 -11.52
C GLU A 270 7.56 27.33 -12.56
N GLN A 271 7.51 28.63 -12.24
CA GLN A 271 7.05 29.67 -13.16
C GLN A 271 7.88 29.71 -14.46
N VAL A 272 9.21 29.63 -14.35
CA VAL A 272 10.10 29.59 -15.52
C VAL A 272 9.92 28.31 -16.33
N LEU A 273 9.87 27.14 -15.68
CA LEU A 273 9.71 25.86 -16.37
C LEU A 273 8.34 25.73 -17.08
N ARG A 274 7.31 26.43 -16.60
CA ARG A 274 6.01 26.53 -17.28
C ARG A 274 6.07 27.29 -18.61
N GLU A 275 7.14 28.05 -18.86
CA GLU A 275 7.39 28.66 -20.17
C GLU A 275 7.98 27.68 -21.21
N ASP A 276 7.98 26.37 -20.92
CA ASP A 276 8.35 25.30 -21.82
C ASP A 276 7.62 25.43 -23.18
N PRO A 277 8.35 25.59 -24.30
CA PRO A 277 7.71 25.89 -25.58
C PRO A 277 6.90 24.73 -26.15
N SER A 278 7.10 23.51 -25.65
CA SER A 278 6.27 22.36 -26.02
C SER A 278 4.87 22.35 -25.39
N GLY A 279 4.66 23.14 -24.33
CA GLY A 279 3.40 23.19 -23.57
C GLY A 279 3.13 21.95 -22.71
N PHE A 280 4.00 20.94 -22.73
CA PHE A 280 3.78 19.70 -21.96
C PHE A 280 4.13 19.86 -20.48
N TYR A 281 5.09 20.72 -20.11
CA TYR A 281 5.54 20.84 -18.71
C TYR A 281 4.38 21.05 -17.73
N ALA A 282 3.48 22.00 -18.01
CA ALA A 282 2.34 22.33 -17.15
C ALA A 282 1.31 21.19 -17.03
N ARG A 283 1.28 20.28 -18.01
CA ARG A 283 0.38 19.11 -18.07
C ARG A 283 1.01 17.86 -17.47
N MET A 284 2.18 17.94 -16.83
CA MET A 284 2.86 16.78 -16.24
C MET A 284 2.38 16.50 -14.82
N THR A 285 2.44 15.24 -14.42
CA THR A 285 2.16 14.86 -13.02
C THR A 285 3.08 15.60 -12.07
N PHE A 286 2.59 15.88 -10.86
CA PHE A 286 3.37 16.55 -9.81
C PHE A 286 4.75 15.89 -9.62
N ALA A 287 4.79 14.55 -9.53
CA ALA A 287 6.04 13.80 -9.36
C ALA A 287 7.03 14.00 -10.52
N THR A 288 6.55 14.13 -11.75
CA THR A 288 7.40 14.39 -12.93
C THR A 288 7.96 15.82 -12.88
N ARG A 289 7.12 16.82 -12.58
CA ARG A 289 7.56 18.22 -12.43
C ARG A 289 8.54 18.38 -11.27
N ASP A 290 8.29 17.72 -10.16
CA ASP A 290 9.15 17.74 -8.98
C ASP A 290 10.52 17.14 -9.25
N ARG A 291 10.58 16.01 -9.97
CA ARG A 291 11.84 15.44 -10.45
C ARG A 291 12.64 16.43 -11.31
N TYR A 292 11.97 17.22 -12.16
CA TYR A 292 12.64 18.22 -12.99
C TYR A 292 13.19 19.36 -12.12
N ARG A 293 12.41 19.85 -11.14
CA ARG A 293 12.86 20.87 -10.17
C ARG A 293 14.05 20.39 -9.34
N HIS A 294 14.07 19.13 -8.91
CA HIS A 294 15.21 18.55 -8.20
C HIS A 294 16.49 18.48 -9.06
N VAL A 295 16.37 18.31 -10.39
CA VAL A 295 17.54 18.41 -11.27
C VAL A 295 18.09 19.83 -11.30
N VAL A 296 17.21 20.83 -11.41
CA VAL A 296 17.58 22.26 -11.38
C VAL A 296 18.29 22.59 -10.07
N GLU A 297 17.70 22.24 -8.94
CA GLU A 297 18.27 22.39 -7.59
C GLU A 297 19.66 21.75 -7.49
N ARG A 298 19.81 20.51 -7.96
CA ARG A 298 21.09 19.77 -7.95
C ARG A 298 22.17 20.48 -8.76
N VAL A 299 21.84 21.04 -9.93
CA VAL A 299 22.79 21.75 -10.79
C VAL A 299 23.16 23.10 -10.18
N ALA A 300 22.18 23.87 -9.70
CA ALA A 300 22.33 25.16 -9.03
C ALA A 300 23.26 25.06 -7.81
N LYS A 301 22.99 24.11 -6.90
CA LYS A 301 23.78 23.85 -5.67
C LYS A 301 25.29 23.63 -5.94
N ARG A 302 25.67 23.15 -7.12
CA ARG A 302 27.09 22.85 -7.45
C ARG A 302 27.77 23.88 -8.35
N THR A 303 27.00 24.76 -8.96
CA THR A 303 27.52 25.82 -9.83
C THR A 303 27.52 27.19 -9.14
N SER A 304 26.97 27.27 -7.92
CA SER A 304 26.73 28.51 -7.18
C SER A 304 25.89 29.53 -7.96
N ARG A 305 25.09 29.04 -8.93
CA ARG A 305 24.12 29.84 -9.68
C ARG A 305 22.74 29.73 -9.04
N PRO A 306 21.89 30.78 -9.13
CA PRO A 306 20.49 30.70 -8.71
C PRO A 306 19.73 29.59 -9.47
N GLU A 307 18.79 28.93 -8.79
CA GLU A 307 17.96 27.87 -9.39
C GLU A 307 17.19 28.38 -10.63
N GLU A 308 16.67 29.60 -10.56
CA GLU A 308 15.94 30.27 -11.64
C GLU A 308 16.77 30.41 -12.92
N GLU A 309 18.07 30.72 -12.79
CA GLU A 309 18.97 30.88 -13.94
C GLU A 309 19.19 29.53 -14.66
N VAL A 310 19.35 28.45 -13.89
CA VAL A 310 19.50 27.09 -14.43
C VAL A 310 18.22 26.66 -15.15
N ALA A 311 17.05 26.95 -14.58
CA ALA A 311 15.75 26.68 -15.21
C ALA A 311 15.59 27.46 -16.53
N ARG A 312 15.92 28.76 -16.53
CA ARG A 312 15.85 29.61 -17.72
C ARG A 312 16.73 29.09 -18.83
N ARG A 313 17.94 28.64 -18.50
CA ARG A 313 18.87 28.06 -19.46
C ARG A 313 18.33 26.78 -20.12
N ALA A 314 17.63 25.93 -19.37
CA ALA A 314 16.99 24.74 -19.92
C ALA A 314 15.85 25.10 -20.90
N VAL A 315 15.05 26.13 -20.57
CA VAL A 315 13.98 26.65 -21.44
C VAL A 315 14.55 27.30 -22.70
N GLU A 316 15.63 28.08 -22.60
CA GLU A 316 16.33 28.67 -23.76
C GLU A 316 16.78 27.59 -24.76
N TYR A 317 17.35 26.49 -24.26
CA TYR A 317 17.74 25.38 -25.13
C TYR A 317 16.55 24.70 -25.80
N ALA A 318 15.44 24.53 -25.07
CA ALA A 318 14.20 24.01 -25.63
C ALA A 318 13.63 24.94 -26.72
N ARG A 319 13.63 26.26 -26.51
CA ARG A 319 13.21 27.26 -27.51
C ARG A 319 14.09 27.22 -28.75
N ALA A 320 15.41 27.23 -28.57
CA ALA A 320 16.35 27.15 -29.69
C ALA A 320 16.22 25.84 -30.49
N ALA A 321 15.69 24.76 -29.89
CA ALA A 321 15.43 23.51 -30.60
C ALA A 321 14.15 23.54 -31.44
N VAL A 322 13.17 24.40 -31.12
CA VAL A 322 11.95 24.60 -31.93
C VAL A 322 12.30 25.21 -33.29
N GLU A 323 13.27 26.12 -33.33
CA GLU A 323 13.71 26.83 -34.55
C GLU A 323 14.56 25.97 -35.50
N ARG A 324 14.92 24.74 -35.12
CA ARG A 324 15.69 23.83 -35.97
C ARG A 324 14.79 23.08 -36.94
N GLU A 325 15.20 22.98 -38.20
CA GLU A 325 14.51 22.15 -39.20
C GLU A 325 15.25 20.82 -39.45
N PRO A 326 14.57 19.66 -39.36
CA PRO A 326 13.20 19.47 -38.89
C PRO A 326 13.08 19.58 -37.35
N PRO A 327 11.94 20.05 -36.82
CA PRO A 327 11.74 20.17 -35.38
C PRO A 327 11.68 18.79 -34.71
N ASP A 328 12.47 18.57 -33.66
CA ASP A 328 12.37 17.37 -32.80
C ASP A 328 11.52 17.72 -31.57
N PRO A 329 10.28 17.19 -31.45
CA PRO A 329 9.38 17.49 -30.34
C PRO A 329 9.98 17.17 -28.96
N ARG A 330 10.96 16.27 -28.88
CA ARG A 330 11.65 15.94 -27.63
C ARG A 330 12.59 17.05 -27.22
N ARG A 331 13.39 17.54 -28.17
CA ARG A 331 14.33 18.65 -27.93
C ARG A 331 13.58 19.96 -27.69
N ALA A 332 12.39 20.13 -28.26
CA ALA A 332 11.51 21.25 -27.97
C ALA A 332 10.93 21.22 -26.54
N HIS A 333 11.11 20.14 -25.77
CA HIS A 333 10.61 20.03 -24.40
C HIS A 333 11.75 20.18 -23.38
N VAL A 334 11.54 21.00 -22.35
CA VAL A 334 12.53 21.29 -21.29
C VAL A 334 13.06 20.02 -20.59
N GLY A 335 12.25 18.97 -20.47
CA GLY A 335 12.65 17.70 -19.87
C GLY A 335 13.83 17.02 -20.57
N TYR A 336 14.03 17.25 -21.87
CA TYR A 336 15.18 16.71 -22.60
C TYR A 336 16.51 17.23 -22.03
N TYR A 337 16.53 18.48 -21.59
CA TYR A 337 17.71 19.14 -21.02
C TYR A 337 17.86 18.93 -19.51
N LEU A 338 16.85 18.34 -18.85
CA LEU A 338 16.89 18.08 -17.41
C LEU A 338 17.12 16.60 -17.10
N ILE A 339 16.43 15.67 -17.76
CA ILE A 339 16.46 14.25 -17.40
C ILE A 339 16.95 13.31 -18.51
N ASP A 340 17.17 13.83 -19.72
CA ASP A 340 17.60 13.07 -20.89
C ASP A 340 18.98 13.55 -21.41
N ASP A 341 19.36 13.17 -22.63
CA ASP A 341 20.68 13.43 -23.24
C ASP A 341 21.09 14.92 -23.27
N GLY A 342 20.13 15.84 -23.32
CA GLY A 342 20.38 17.28 -23.29
C GLY A 342 20.96 17.78 -21.97
N LEU A 343 20.88 17.00 -20.89
CA LEU A 343 21.45 17.37 -19.58
C LEU A 343 22.95 17.66 -19.66
N ALA A 344 23.70 16.94 -20.50
CA ALA A 344 25.13 17.19 -20.68
C ALA A 344 25.42 18.55 -21.36
N GLU A 345 24.47 19.10 -22.11
CA GLU A 345 24.56 20.45 -22.69
C GLU A 345 24.31 21.51 -21.62
N LEU A 346 23.24 21.33 -20.83
CA LEU A 346 22.91 22.22 -19.71
C LEU A 346 24.05 22.31 -18.69
N GLU A 347 24.62 21.16 -18.30
CA GLU A 347 25.71 21.09 -17.33
C GLU A 347 26.99 21.77 -17.83
N ARG A 348 27.34 21.60 -19.11
CA ARG A 348 28.49 22.31 -19.70
C ARG A 348 28.27 23.82 -19.70
N SER A 349 27.06 24.27 -20.02
CA SER A 349 26.73 25.69 -20.10
C SER A 349 26.73 26.40 -18.74
N THR A 350 26.45 25.66 -17.67
CA THR A 350 26.39 26.18 -16.29
C THR A 350 27.72 26.02 -15.53
N GLY A 351 28.72 25.35 -16.13
CA GLY A 351 30.02 25.09 -15.51
C GLY A 351 29.99 23.95 -14.48
N TYR A 352 29.02 23.06 -14.56
CA TYR A 352 28.84 21.95 -13.62
C TYR A 352 29.99 20.95 -13.68
N ARG A 353 30.56 20.61 -12.52
CA ARG A 353 31.59 19.58 -12.38
C ARG A 353 30.99 18.32 -11.75
N THR A 354 31.00 17.23 -12.51
CA THR A 354 30.49 15.92 -12.05
C THR A 354 31.32 15.37 -10.90
N GLN A 355 30.67 14.84 -9.86
CA GLN A 355 31.36 14.11 -8.80
C GLN A 355 31.87 12.76 -9.30
N VAL A 356 32.90 12.20 -8.64
CA VAL A 356 33.43 10.87 -8.99
C VAL A 356 32.34 9.79 -8.96
N ARG A 357 31.50 9.76 -7.92
CA ARG A 357 30.37 8.80 -7.82
C ARG A 357 29.40 8.93 -8.99
N GLU A 358 29.13 10.16 -9.42
CA GLU A 358 28.23 10.44 -10.53
C GLU A 358 28.88 10.11 -11.88
N ALA A 359 30.17 10.35 -12.04
CA ALA A 359 30.93 9.94 -13.21
C ALA A 359 30.94 8.41 -13.36
N VAL A 360 31.11 7.66 -12.27
CA VAL A 360 30.97 6.19 -12.26
C VAL A 360 29.56 5.77 -12.65
N TYR A 361 28.54 6.38 -12.04
CA TYR A 361 27.13 6.11 -12.37
C TYR A 361 26.82 6.32 -13.85
N ARG A 362 27.28 7.45 -14.42
CA ARG A 362 27.14 7.74 -15.85
C ARG A 362 27.97 6.80 -16.72
N GLY A 363 29.16 6.42 -16.29
CA GLY A 363 30.03 5.46 -16.98
C GLY A 363 29.35 4.10 -17.13
N VAL A 364 28.72 3.62 -16.04
CA VAL A 364 27.91 2.39 -16.03
C VAL A 364 26.76 2.47 -17.04
N ARG A 365 26.01 3.58 -17.03
CA ARG A 365 24.89 3.81 -17.97
C ARG A 365 25.32 4.02 -19.43
N ARG A 366 26.52 4.54 -19.67
CA ARG A 366 27.04 4.78 -21.02
C ARG A 366 27.58 3.51 -21.67
N HIS A 367 27.98 2.52 -20.86
CA HIS A 367 28.51 1.24 -21.34
C HIS A 367 27.74 0.04 -20.76
N PRO A 368 26.41 -0.03 -20.96
CA PRO A 368 25.57 -1.01 -20.29
C PRO A 368 25.95 -2.44 -20.69
N ASN A 369 26.32 -2.67 -21.96
CA ASN A 369 26.80 -3.97 -22.44
C ASN A 369 28.10 -4.41 -21.74
N ALA A 370 29.07 -3.51 -21.56
CA ALA A 370 30.34 -3.85 -20.94
C ALA A 370 30.16 -4.21 -19.46
N VAL A 371 29.30 -3.48 -18.75
CA VAL A 371 28.99 -3.75 -17.33
C VAL A 371 28.23 -5.05 -17.18
N PHE A 372 27.15 -5.23 -17.96
CA PHE A 372 26.29 -6.40 -17.82
C PHE A 372 26.96 -7.68 -18.33
N VAL A 373 27.39 -7.71 -19.59
CA VAL A 373 28.03 -8.90 -20.19
C VAL A 373 29.37 -9.18 -19.53
N GLY A 374 30.19 -8.15 -19.29
CA GLY A 374 31.48 -8.29 -18.61
C GLY A 374 31.33 -8.75 -17.15
N GLY A 375 30.30 -8.27 -16.45
CA GLY A 375 29.95 -8.73 -15.11
C GLY A 375 29.52 -10.20 -15.11
N VAL A 376 28.56 -10.56 -15.98
CA VAL A 376 28.05 -11.94 -16.08
C VAL A 376 29.18 -12.91 -16.43
N LEU A 377 30.05 -12.55 -17.39
CA LEU A 377 31.19 -13.38 -17.76
C LEU A 377 32.18 -13.54 -16.60
N SER A 378 32.57 -12.44 -15.94
CA SER A 378 33.50 -12.45 -14.81
C SER A 378 32.99 -13.31 -13.66
N PHE A 379 31.73 -13.15 -13.25
CA PHE A 379 31.14 -13.94 -12.18
C PHE A 379 30.90 -15.40 -12.59
N THR A 380 30.61 -15.68 -13.87
CA THR A 380 30.51 -17.07 -14.36
C THR A 380 31.88 -17.77 -14.27
N VAL A 381 32.95 -17.11 -14.71
CA VAL A 381 34.32 -17.63 -14.61
C VAL A 381 34.71 -17.83 -13.15
N ALA A 382 34.38 -16.88 -12.26
CA ALA A 382 34.65 -17.01 -10.82
C ALA A 382 33.89 -18.19 -10.20
N ALA A 383 32.60 -18.38 -10.53
CA ALA A 383 31.80 -19.50 -10.05
C ALA A 383 32.31 -20.85 -10.57
N LEU A 384 32.72 -20.93 -11.85
CA LEU A 384 33.36 -22.12 -12.41
C LEU A 384 34.73 -22.40 -11.76
N GLY A 385 35.53 -21.37 -11.50
CA GLY A 385 36.79 -21.49 -10.77
C GLY A 385 36.60 -22.02 -9.34
N ALA A 386 35.59 -21.51 -8.64
CA ALA A 386 35.19 -22.01 -7.32
C ALA A 386 34.72 -23.47 -7.38
N LEU A 387 33.94 -23.83 -8.41
CA LEU A 387 33.49 -25.21 -8.63
C LEU A 387 34.66 -26.16 -8.88
N LEU A 388 35.64 -25.78 -9.71
CA LEU A 388 36.86 -26.56 -9.95
C LEU A 388 37.69 -26.73 -8.67
N TRP A 389 37.85 -25.64 -7.90
CA TRP A 389 38.59 -25.66 -6.64
C TRP A 389 37.94 -26.56 -5.59
N LEU A 390 36.63 -26.42 -5.37
CA LEU A 390 35.87 -27.23 -4.41
C LEU A 390 35.66 -28.68 -4.87
N GLY A 391 35.63 -28.92 -6.18
CA GLY A 391 35.53 -30.25 -6.77
C GLY A 391 36.72 -31.15 -6.45
N GLY A 392 37.91 -30.55 -6.25
CA GLY A 392 39.09 -31.24 -5.71
C GLY A 392 39.67 -32.31 -6.64
N ALA A 393 39.60 -32.15 -7.95
CA ALA A 393 40.09 -33.13 -8.93
C ALA A 393 41.49 -32.74 -9.49
N PRO A 394 42.57 -33.48 -9.16
CA PRO A 394 43.90 -33.27 -9.76
C PRO A 394 44.01 -33.79 -11.20
N VAL A 395 42.93 -34.32 -11.79
CA VAL A 395 42.93 -34.94 -13.12
C VAL A 395 42.20 -34.04 -14.11
N TRP A 396 42.93 -33.54 -15.12
CA TRP A 396 42.40 -32.73 -16.22
C TRP A 396 41.22 -33.39 -16.97
N ALA A 397 41.13 -34.72 -16.96
CA ALA A 397 40.05 -35.50 -17.56
C ALA A 397 38.65 -35.19 -16.97
N VAL A 398 38.59 -34.68 -15.74
CA VAL A 398 37.32 -34.36 -15.04
C VAL A 398 36.89 -32.91 -15.30
N TRP A 399 37.80 -32.05 -15.73
CA TRP A 399 37.54 -30.62 -15.88
C TRP A 399 36.53 -30.34 -16.99
N LEU A 400 36.63 -31.04 -18.11
CA LEU A 400 35.72 -30.83 -19.24
C LEU A 400 34.26 -31.17 -18.88
N PRO A 401 33.93 -32.36 -18.33
CA PRO A 401 32.57 -32.64 -17.84
C PRO A 401 32.06 -31.65 -16.79
N LEU A 402 32.94 -31.27 -15.84
CA LEU A 402 32.59 -30.34 -14.76
C LEU A 402 32.27 -28.94 -15.29
N LEU A 403 33.05 -28.46 -16.26
CA LEU A 403 32.83 -27.17 -16.92
C LEU A 403 31.54 -27.20 -17.75
N LEU A 404 31.29 -28.28 -18.50
CA LEU A 404 30.07 -28.40 -19.32
C LEU A 404 28.80 -28.42 -18.47
N LEU A 405 28.77 -29.21 -17.40
CA LEU A 405 27.61 -29.33 -16.52
C LEU A 405 27.47 -28.15 -15.55
N GLY A 406 28.61 -27.59 -15.13
CA GLY A 406 28.67 -26.46 -14.21
C GLY A 406 28.39 -25.11 -14.86
N LEU A 407 28.52 -24.97 -16.18
CA LEU A 407 28.38 -23.69 -16.89
C LEU A 407 27.00 -23.05 -16.69
N VAL A 408 25.92 -23.82 -16.85
CA VAL A 408 24.56 -23.28 -16.75
C VAL A 408 24.23 -22.84 -15.31
N PRO A 409 24.46 -23.66 -14.26
CA PRO A 409 24.30 -23.21 -12.88
C PRO A 409 25.23 -22.04 -12.49
N ALA A 410 26.49 -22.07 -12.91
CA ALA A 410 27.44 -20.98 -12.64
C ALA A 410 26.99 -19.67 -13.31
N ASN A 411 26.50 -19.74 -14.54
CA ASN A 411 25.96 -18.58 -15.23
C ASN A 411 24.67 -18.07 -14.58
N ASP A 412 23.81 -18.94 -14.07
CA ASP A 412 22.62 -18.52 -13.33
C ASP A 412 22.96 -17.74 -12.07
N ILE A 413 23.93 -18.22 -11.29
CA ILE A 413 24.46 -17.50 -10.12
C ILE A 413 25.00 -16.13 -10.56
N ALA A 414 25.80 -16.09 -11.63
CA ALA A 414 26.37 -14.86 -12.14
C ALA A 414 25.32 -13.82 -12.56
N VAL A 415 24.28 -14.24 -13.31
CA VAL A 415 23.18 -13.36 -13.72
C VAL A 415 22.44 -12.82 -12.50
N ASN A 416 22.12 -13.68 -11.52
CA ASN A 416 21.46 -13.24 -10.28
C ASN A 416 22.30 -12.23 -9.48
N VAL A 417 23.61 -12.48 -9.33
CA VAL A 417 24.54 -11.56 -8.65
C VAL A 417 24.60 -10.22 -9.37
N VAL A 418 24.80 -10.22 -10.69
CA VAL A 418 24.88 -8.99 -11.49
C VAL A 418 23.57 -8.22 -11.41
N ASN A 419 22.43 -8.90 -11.53
CA ASN A 419 21.12 -8.28 -11.43
C ASN A 419 20.97 -7.53 -10.10
N GLN A 420 21.31 -8.17 -8.98
CA GLN A 420 21.23 -7.53 -7.67
C GLN A 420 22.25 -6.42 -7.48
N LEU A 421 23.48 -6.56 -7.97
CA LEU A 421 24.47 -5.49 -7.88
C LEU A 421 24.04 -4.26 -8.68
N VAL A 422 23.42 -4.46 -9.85
CA VAL A 422 22.89 -3.37 -10.69
C VAL A 422 21.72 -2.68 -10.00
N THR A 423 20.70 -3.41 -9.53
CA THR A 423 19.53 -2.81 -8.85
C THR A 423 19.89 -2.20 -7.49
N ALA A 424 20.94 -2.68 -6.85
CA ALA A 424 21.44 -2.10 -5.61
C ALA A 424 22.37 -0.89 -5.84
N PHE A 425 22.81 -0.64 -7.08
CA PHE A 425 23.67 0.50 -7.43
C PHE A 425 22.91 1.59 -8.20
N LEU A 426 21.98 1.22 -9.08
CA LEU A 426 21.15 2.12 -9.87
C LEU A 426 19.77 2.28 -9.21
N PRO A 427 19.26 3.51 -9.02
CA PRO A 427 17.88 3.70 -8.58
C PRO A 427 16.90 3.33 -9.70
N PRO A 428 15.66 2.95 -9.36
CA PRO A 428 14.61 2.68 -10.34
C PRO A 428 14.42 3.84 -11.32
N ARG A 429 14.38 3.55 -12.62
CA ARG A 429 14.15 4.54 -13.68
C ARG A 429 12.66 4.75 -13.93
N THR A 430 12.06 5.72 -13.24
CA THR A 430 10.70 6.17 -13.52
C THR A 430 10.60 6.88 -14.86
N LEU A 431 9.48 6.67 -15.56
CA LEU A 431 9.16 7.35 -16.81
C LEU A 431 8.41 8.65 -16.52
N PRO A 432 8.71 9.77 -17.20
CA PRO A 432 7.95 11.01 -17.05
C PRO A 432 6.54 10.83 -17.64
N LYS A 433 5.53 11.45 -17.00
CA LYS A 433 4.11 11.26 -17.35
C LYS A 433 3.35 12.59 -17.41
N LEU A 434 2.34 12.63 -18.28
CA LEU A 434 1.30 13.65 -18.25
C LEU A 434 0.28 13.34 -17.15
N ASP A 435 -0.27 14.39 -16.53
CA ASP A 435 -1.36 14.31 -15.58
C ASP A 435 -2.69 14.30 -16.34
N LEU A 436 -3.39 13.18 -16.27
CA LEU A 436 -4.68 12.98 -16.91
C LEU A 436 -5.82 12.78 -15.87
N HIS A 437 -5.53 12.93 -14.56
CA HIS A 437 -6.54 12.66 -13.52
C HIS A 437 -7.59 13.78 -13.44
N GLU A 438 -7.19 15.05 -13.54
CA GLU A 438 -8.13 16.18 -13.40
C GLU A 438 -9.06 16.36 -14.61
N HIS A 439 -8.58 16.07 -15.83
CA HIS A 439 -9.29 16.37 -17.07
C HIS A 439 -9.68 15.12 -17.89
N GLY A 440 -9.31 13.93 -17.42
CA GLY A 440 -9.48 12.67 -18.15
C GLY A 440 -8.52 12.52 -19.34
N VAL A 441 -8.69 11.44 -20.10
CA VAL A 441 -7.92 11.20 -21.33
C VAL A 441 -8.44 12.13 -22.42
N PRO A 442 -7.61 13.02 -23.01
CA PRO A 442 -8.08 13.95 -24.03
C PRO A 442 -8.22 13.24 -25.39
N PRO A 443 -9.01 13.79 -26.34
CA PRO A 443 -9.33 13.13 -27.59
C PRO A 443 -8.10 12.78 -28.44
N GLU A 444 -7.00 13.55 -28.37
CA GLU A 444 -5.75 13.25 -29.07
C GLU A 444 -5.01 11.99 -28.56
N PHE A 445 -5.39 11.49 -27.38
CA PHE A 445 -4.85 10.29 -26.73
C PHE A 445 -5.93 9.23 -26.51
N ARG A 446 -7.03 9.28 -27.28
CA ARG A 446 -8.12 8.31 -27.21
C ARG A 446 -7.57 6.88 -27.17
N THR A 447 -8.06 6.12 -26.19
CA THR A 447 -7.47 4.83 -25.81
C THR A 447 -8.53 3.74 -25.78
N ALA A 448 -8.19 2.55 -26.29
CA ALA A 448 -9.01 1.35 -26.13
C ALA A 448 -8.34 0.34 -25.18
N VAL A 449 -9.01 -0.03 -24.10
CA VAL A 449 -8.69 -1.18 -23.26
C VAL A 449 -9.25 -2.42 -23.93
N VAL A 450 -8.37 -3.31 -24.40
CA VAL A 450 -8.75 -4.53 -25.11
C VAL A 450 -8.47 -5.77 -24.28
N ILE A 451 -9.47 -6.65 -24.17
CA ILE A 451 -9.38 -7.93 -23.45
C ILE A 451 -9.56 -9.08 -24.45
N PRO A 452 -8.48 -9.78 -24.85
CA PRO A 452 -8.54 -10.91 -25.77
C PRO A 452 -9.12 -12.17 -25.10
N THR A 453 -10.37 -12.53 -25.41
CA THR A 453 -11.11 -13.59 -24.69
C THR A 453 -11.48 -14.78 -25.59
N LEU A 454 -11.44 -16.02 -25.08
CA LEU A 454 -12.04 -17.17 -25.76
C LEU A 454 -13.44 -17.43 -25.24
N PHE A 455 -14.43 -17.49 -26.12
CA PHE A 455 -15.78 -17.88 -25.77
C PHE A 455 -15.97 -19.39 -25.94
N GLY A 456 -16.26 -20.06 -24.82
CA GLY A 456 -16.57 -21.50 -24.78
C GLY A 456 -18.01 -21.82 -24.40
N SER A 457 -18.70 -20.90 -23.71
CA SER A 457 -20.09 -21.04 -23.26
C SER A 457 -20.69 -19.66 -22.99
N VAL A 458 -22.02 -19.59 -22.83
CA VAL A 458 -22.73 -18.36 -22.42
C VAL A 458 -22.25 -17.87 -21.05
N ASP A 459 -21.99 -18.77 -20.10
CA ASP A 459 -21.48 -18.36 -18.78
C ASP A 459 -20.08 -17.74 -18.85
N ALA A 460 -19.22 -18.23 -19.76
CA ALA A 460 -17.91 -17.63 -19.99
C ALA A 460 -18.02 -16.22 -20.59
N VAL A 461 -19.07 -15.95 -21.37
CA VAL A 461 -19.36 -14.60 -21.87
C VAL A 461 -19.80 -13.69 -20.73
N ARG A 462 -20.73 -14.14 -19.88
CA ARG A 462 -21.21 -13.37 -18.72
C ARG A 462 -20.05 -12.96 -17.80
N GLU A 463 -19.21 -13.91 -17.43
CA GLU A 463 -18.03 -13.65 -16.60
C GLU A 463 -17.05 -12.66 -17.26
N ALA A 464 -16.85 -12.75 -18.58
CA ALA A 464 -16.01 -11.82 -19.31
C ALA A 464 -16.58 -10.39 -19.33
N LEU A 465 -17.91 -10.25 -19.42
CA LEU A 465 -18.59 -8.95 -19.39
C LEU A 465 -18.62 -8.37 -17.98
N ASP A 466 -18.83 -9.18 -16.95
CA ASP A 466 -18.74 -8.76 -15.55
C ASP A 466 -17.31 -8.23 -15.26
N HIS A 467 -16.29 -8.96 -15.71
CA HIS A 467 -14.91 -8.52 -15.58
C HIS A 467 -14.64 -7.22 -16.32
N LEU A 468 -15.16 -7.06 -17.55
CA LEU A 468 -15.06 -5.84 -18.35
C LEU A 468 -15.73 -4.64 -17.64
N GLU A 469 -16.90 -4.85 -17.04
CA GLU A 469 -17.63 -3.84 -16.26
C GLU A 469 -16.82 -3.38 -15.05
N VAL A 470 -16.18 -4.32 -14.33
CA VAL A 470 -15.28 -3.99 -13.21
C VAL A 470 -14.10 -3.12 -13.68
N GLN A 471 -13.46 -3.45 -14.82
CA GLN A 471 -12.36 -2.63 -15.35
C GLN A 471 -12.83 -1.21 -15.70
N PHE A 472 -14.01 -1.09 -16.31
CA PHE A 472 -14.63 0.19 -16.63
C PHE A 472 -14.95 1.00 -15.37
N LEU A 473 -15.57 0.38 -14.36
CA LEU A 473 -15.93 1.07 -13.12
C LEU A 473 -14.70 1.60 -12.36
N ALA A 474 -13.56 0.93 -12.49
CA ALA A 474 -12.29 1.38 -11.93
C ALA A 474 -11.67 2.55 -12.72
N ASN A 475 -11.88 2.65 -14.03
CA ASN A 475 -11.26 3.65 -14.92
C ASN A 475 -12.34 4.24 -15.85
N ARG A 476 -13.02 5.30 -15.38
CA ARG A 476 -14.21 5.90 -16.03
C ARG A 476 -13.91 7.19 -16.77
N GLU A 477 -12.70 7.34 -17.30
CA GLU A 477 -12.25 8.57 -17.96
C GLU A 477 -12.93 8.77 -19.33
N ALA A 478 -13.09 10.03 -19.74
CA ALA A 478 -13.51 10.35 -21.09
C ALA A 478 -12.55 9.76 -22.14
N HIS A 479 -13.06 9.37 -23.31
CA HIS A 479 -12.28 8.82 -24.43
C HIS A 479 -11.44 7.56 -24.09
N LEU A 480 -11.80 6.87 -23.01
CA LEU A 480 -11.35 5.52 -22.68
C LEU A 480 -12.47 4.52 -23.01
N HIS A 481 -12.20 3.61 -23.95
CA HIS A 481 -13.17 2.64 -24.45
C HIS A 481 -12.75 1.22 -24.07
N PHE A 482 -13.70 0.33 -23.81
CA PHE A 482 -13.47 -1.04 -23.35
C PHE A 482 -13.98 -2.04 -24.38
N ALA A 483 -13.11 -2.92 -24.87
CA ALA A 483 -13.42 -3.82 -25.97
C ALA A 483 -13.05 -5.27 -25.66
N VAL A 484 -13.97 -6.19 -25.96
CA VAL A 484 -13.69 -7.64 -25.93
C VAL A 484 -13.30 -8.09 -27.33
N LEU A 485 -12.08 -8.62 -27.48
CA LEU A 485 -11.61 -9.24 -28.72
C LEU A 485 -11.80 -10.75 -28.60
N SER A 486 -12.88 -11.27 -29.18
CA SER A 486 -13.29 -12.67 -28.94
C SER A 486 -13.03 -13.60 -30.13
N ASP A 487 -12.65 -14.84 -29.81
CA ASP A 487 -12.71 -15.99 -30.71
C ASP A 487 -13.52 -17.09 -30.05
N PHE A 488 -14.00 -18.04 -30.85
CA PHE A 488 -14.41 -19.33 -30.31
C PHE A 488 -13.21 -20.22 -29.91
N THR A 489 -13.50 -21.22 -29.08
CA THR A 489 -12.55 -22.32 -28.81
C THR A 489 -12.27 -23.18 -30.06
N ASP A 490 -11.06 -23.75 -30.14
CA ASP A 490 -10.60 -24.60 -31.25
C ASP A 490 -11.58 -25.79 -31.50
N SER A 491 -11.85 -26.11 -32.77
CA SER A 491 -12.87 -27.09 -33.18
C SER A 491 -12.50 -27.93 -34.42
N PRO A 492 -12.98 -29.19 -34.54
CA PRO A 492 -12.88 -29.95 -35.79
C PRO A 492 -13.80 -29.41 -36.91
N THR A 493 -14.81 -28.59 -36.58
CA THR A 493 -15.75 -27.95 -37.52
C THR A 493 -15.70 -26.43 -37.42
N GLU A 494 -16.05 -25.73 -38.51
CA GLU A 494 -16.10 -24.26 -38.55
C GLU A 494 -17.08 -23.69 -37.53
N THR A 495 -18.29 -24.25 -37.49
CA THR A 495 -19.37 -23.91 -36.56
C THR A 495 -19.73 -25.12 -35.69
N ARG A 496 -20.17 -24.85 -34.45
CA ARG A 496 -20.71 -25.81 -33.48
C ARG A 496 -22.14 -25.43 -33.10
N GLU A 497 -22.89 -26.42 -32.64
CA GLU A 497 -24.16 -26.21 -31.95
C GLU A 497 -23.91 -25.35 -30.69
N GLY A 498 -24.70 -24.28 -30.50
CA GLY A 498 -24.55 -23.31 -29.42
C GLY A 498 -23.65 -22.09 -29.71
N ASP A 499 -22.87 -22.06 -30.81
CA ASP A 499 -22.04 -20.89 -31.15
C ASP A 499 -22.88 -19.61 -31.34
N GLY A 500 -24.08 -19.74 -31.94
CA GLY A 500 -25.01 -18.62 -32.13
C GLY A 500 -25.52 -18.02 -30.82
N GLU A 501 -25.85 -18.86 -29.84
CA GLU A 501 -26.29 -18.44 -28.50
C GLU A 501 -25.18 -17.70 -27.76
N ILE A 502 -23.94 -18.20 -27.86
CA ILE A 502 -22.75 -17.58 -27.27
C ILE A 502 -22.55 -16.16 -27.82
N VAL A 503 -22.61 -15.98 -29.14
CA VAL A 503 -22.44 -14.66 -29.77
C VAL A 503 -23.61 -13.74 -29.44
N ALA A 504 -24.84 -14.25 -29.47
CA ALA A 504 -26.03 -13.47 -29.10
C ALA A 504 -25.93 -12.92 -27.67
N ALA A 505 -25.51 -13.75 -26.70
CA ALA A 505 -25.28 -13.33 -25.33
C ALA A 505 -24.22 -12.23 -25.21
N ALA A 506 -23.16 -12.30 -26.01
CA ALA A 506 -22.11 -11.28 -26.02
C ALA A 506 -22.62 -9.94 -26.60
N VAL A 507 -23.41 -10.00 -27.68
CA VAL A 507 -24.01 -8.82 -28.31
C VAL A 507 -25.00 -8.15 -27.37
N GLU A 508 -25.91 -8.93 -26.77
CA GLU A 508 -26.91 -8.43 -25.83
C GLU A 508 -26.25 -7.80 -24.60
N GLY A 509 -25.25 -8.48 -24.02
CA GLY A 509 -24.56 -8.00 -22.83
C GLY A 509 -23.79 -6.69 -23.07
N VAL A 510 -23.07 -6.55 -24.20
CA VAL A 510 -22.40 -5.28 -24.53
C VAL A 510 -23.40 -4.14 -24.76
N ARG A 511 -24.53 -4.41 -25.43
CA ARG A 511 -25.60 -3.41 -25.60
C ARG A 511 -26.22 -3.01 -24.26
N ALA A 512 -26.42 -3.94 -23.36
CA ALA A 512 -26.94 -3.67 -22.02
C ALA A 512 -25.97 -2.78 -21.21
N LEU A 513 -24.67 -3.04 -21.29
CA LEU A 513 -23.64 -2.19 -20.67
C LEU A 513 -23.65 -0.77 -21.24
N ASN A 514 -23.69 -0.61 -22.57
CA ASN A 514 -23.78 0.73 -23.19
C ASN A 514 -25.10 1.43 -22.83
N ALA A 515 -26.24 0.73 -22.80
CA ALA A 515 -27.50 1.32 -22.35
C ALA A 515 -27.43 1.81 -20.90
N ARG A 516 -26.69 1.11 -20.04
CA ARG A 516 -26.51 1.47 -18.62
C ARG A 516 -25.57 2.66 -18.43
N TYR A 517 -24.50 2.77 -19.23
CA TYR A 517 -23.39 3.69 -18.94
C TYR A 517 -23.13 4.79 -19.97
N ALA A 518 -23.51 4.62 -21.24
CA ALA A 518 -23.19 5.60 -22.29
C ALA A 518 -23.95 6.92 -22.11
N GLY A 519 -25.14 6.91 -21.48
CA GLY A 519 -25.86 8.13 -21.10
C GLY A 519 -26.17 9.11 -22.24
N GLY A 520 -26.18 8.65 -23.49
CA GLY A 520 -26.34 9.48 -24.69
C GLY A 520 -25.04 10.03 -25.32
N GLY A 521 -23.87 9.70 -24.77
CA GLY A 521 -22.55 9.97 -25.34
C GLY A 521 -22.02 8.85 -26.24
N GLU A 522 -20.71 8.84 -26.49
CA GLU A 522 -20.03 7.76 -27.22
C GLU A 522 -20.16 6.42 -26.47
N ASP A 523 -20.23 5.32 -27.21
CA ASP A 523 -20.26 3.99 -26.59
C ASP A 523 -18.97 3.75 -25.79
N ALA A 524 -19.13 3.18 -24.59
CA ALA A 524 -18.01 2.81 -23.71
C ALA A 524 -17.55 1.37 -23.96
N PHE A 525 -18.45 0.48 -24.35
CA PHE A 525 -18.22 -0.95 -24.49
C PHE A 525 -18.34 -1.42 -25.95
N TYR A 526 -17.42 -2.29 -26.36
CA TYR A 526 -17.33 -2.80 -27.72
C TYR A 526 -17.11 -4.31 -27.78
N LEU A 527 -17.64 -4.93 -28.82
CA LEU A 527 -17.38 -6.33 -29.14
C LEU A 527 -16.75 -6.43 -30.53
N PHE A 528 -15.66 -7.20 -30.63
CA PHE A 528 -15.04 -7.58 -31.89
C PHE A 528 -14.88 -9.10 -31.91
N HIS A 529 -15.82 -9.79 -32.55
CA HIS A 529 -15.85 -11.24 -32.62
C HIS A 529 -15.34 -11.75 -33.96
N ARG A 530 -14.42 -12.73 -33.91
CA ARG A 530 -13.81 -13.34 -35.09
C ARG A 530 -14.33 -14.75 -35.34
N PRO A 531 -14.56 -15.15 -36.61
CA PRO A 531 -14.97 -16.51 -36.95
C PRO A 531 -13.79 -17.49 -36.82
N ARG A 532 -14.09 -18.79 -36.68
CA ARG A 532 -13.07 -19.83 -36.83
C ARG A 532 -12.66 -19.92 -38.30
N ARG A 533 -11.36 -20.13 -38.57
CA ARG A 533 -10.83 -20.41 -39.91
C ARG A 533 -10.05 -21.71 -39.90
N TRP A 534 -10.12 -22.48 -40.98
CA TRP A 534 -9.36 -23.71 -41.11
C TRP A 534 -7.87 -23.42 -41.09
N ASN A 535 -7.14 -24.05 -40.16
CA ASN A 535 -5.69 -23.95 -40.08
C ASN A 535 -5.04 -25.28 -40.48
N PRO A 536 -4.43 -25.40 -41.67
CA PRO A 536 -3.86 -26.66 -42.15
C PRO A 536 -2.64 -27.12 -41.34
N ARG A 537 -1.94 -26.21 -40.65
CA ARG A 537 -0.76 -26.55 -39.83
C ARG A 537 -1.12 -27.05 -38.43
N GLU A 538 -2.29 -26.66 -37.93
CA GLU A 538 -2.82 -27.11 -36.64
C GLU A 538 -3.82 -28.27 -36.80
N GLY A 539 -4.45 -28.39 -37.98
CA GLY A 539 -5.45 -29.43 -38.28
C GLY A 539 -6.81 -29.18 -37.62
N VAL A 540 -7.12 -27.92 -37.29
CA VAL A 540 -8.35 -27.51 -36.60
C VAL A 540 -8.87 -26.18 -37.15
N TRP A 541 -10.16 -25.93 -36.95
CA TRP A 541 -10.79 -24.62 -37.10
C TRP A 541 -10.54 -23.79 -35.83
N MET A 542 -9.90 -22.64 -35.98
CA MET A 542 -9.51 -21.78 -34.86
C MET A 542 -9.44 -20.30 -35.28
N GLY A 543 -9.35 -19.39 -34.31
CA GLY A 543 -9.08 -17.98 -34.58
C GLY A 543 -7.68 -17.78 -35.18
N TRP A 544 -7.57 -16.97 -36.23
CA TRP A 544 -6.29 -16.68 -36.90
C TRP A 544 -5.27 -16.08 -35.91
N GLU A 545 -4.07 -16.64 -35.87
CA GLU A 545 -2.92 -16.20 -35.04
C GLU A 545 -3.22 -16.01 -33.53
N ARG A 546 -4.30 -16.62 -33.01
CA ARG A 546 -4.72 -16.52 -31.59
C ARG A 546 -4.68 -15.09 -31.06
N LYS A 547 -4.09 -14.86 -29.85
CA LYS A 547 -4.00 -13.54 -29.19
C LYS A 547 -3.29 -12.50 -30.07
N ARG A 548 -2.17 -12.87 -30.71
CA ARG A 548 -1.44 -12.00 -31.64
C ARG A 548 -2.35 -11.52 -32.77
N GLY A 549 -3.09 -12.45 -33.37
CA GLY A 549 -4.02 -12.14 -34.45
C GLY A 549 -5.15 -11.20 -34.04
N LYS A 550 -5.69 -11.35 -32.81
CA LYS A 550 -6.73 -10.45 -32.28
C LYS A 550 -6.25 -9.02 -32.26
N LEU A 551 -5.06 -8.80 -31.68
CA LEU A 551 -4.46 -7.48 -31.57
C LEU A 551 -4.11 -6.92 -32.96
N SER A 552 -3.49 -7.72 -33.82
CA SER A 552 -3.11 -7.25 -35.18
C SER A 552 -4.32 -6.89 -36.04
N GLN A 553 -5.39 -7.69 -36.03
CA GLN A 553 -6.60 -7.37 -36.78
C GLN A 553 -7.35 -6.17 -36.19
N PHE A 554 -7.36 -6.02 -34.86
CA PHE A 554 -7.91 -4.84 -34.21
C PHE A 554 -7.13 -3.57 -34.59
N ASN A 555 -5.81 -3.61 -34.55
CA ASN A 555 -4.96 -2.49 -34.98
C ASN A 555 -5.21 -2.12 -36.44
N GLN A 556 -5.30 -3.10 -37.33
CA GLN A 556 -5.62 -2.86 -38.74
C GLN A 556 -7.01 -2.25 -38.92
N PHE A 557 -7.99 -2.66 -38.11
CA PHE A 557 -9.31 -2.07 -38.10
C PHE A 557 -9.28 -0.60 -37.67
N VAL A 558 -8.59 -0.29 -36.56
CA VAL A 558 -8.39 1.09 -36.08
C VAL A 558 -7.71 1.96 -37.14
N LEU A 559 -6.70 1.42 -37.83
CA LEU A 559 -5.98 2.12 -38.91
C LEU A 559 -6.74 2.17 -40.26
N GLY A 560 -7.98 1.69 -40.33
CA GLY A 560 -8.82 1.72 -41.54
C GLY A 560 -8.38 0.77 -42.66
N ARG A 561 -7.68 -0.32 -42.31
CA ARG A 561 -7.06 -1.29 -43.26
C ARG A 561 -7.57 -2.72 -43.10
N GLY A 562 -8.61 -2.97 -42.29
CA GLY A 562 -8.96 -4.32 -41.82
C GLY A 562 -10.46 -4.61 -41.60
N ASP A 563 -11.38 -3.91 -42.26
CA ASP A 563 -12.83 -3.98 -41.99
C ASP A 563 -13.45 -5.39 -42.14
N GLY A 564 -12.85 -6.30 -42.92
CA GLY A 564 -13.35 -7.66 -43.13
C GLY A 564 -12.87 -8.73 -42.12
N ALA A 565 -12.17 -8.34 -41.06
CA ALA A 565 -11.57 -9.29 -40.11
C ALA A 565 -12.56 -9.88 -39.08
N PHE A 566 -13.63 -9.14 -38.76
CA PHE A 566 -14.58 -9.46 -37.69
C PHE A 566 -15.94 -9.86 -38.27
N ALA A 567 -16.52 -10.93 -37.76
CA ALA A 567 -17.84 -11.40 -38.18
C ALA A 567 -18.97 -10.63 -37.46
N VAL A 568 -18.73 -10.25 -36.20
CA VAL A 568 -19.67 -9.42 -35.43
C VAL A 568 -18.90 -8.28 -34.78
N VAL A 569 -19.39 -7.06 -34.97
CA VAL A 569 -18.90 -5.85 -34.32
C VAL A 569 -20.07 -5.13 -33.65
N VAL A 570 -19.89 -4.71 -32.40
CA VAL A 570 -20.90 -3.96 -31.63
C VAL A 570 -20.25 -2.71 -31.06
N GLY A 571 -20.96 -1.58 -31.17
CA GLY A 571 -20.56 -0.26 -30.67
C GLY A 571 -20.37 0.77 -31.81
N ASP A 572 -20.28 2.06 -31.47
CA ASP A 572 -20.00 3.15 -32.42
C ASP A 572 -18.57 3.12 -32.99
N LEU A 573 -18.45 2.79 -34.28
CA LEU A 573 -17.17 2.67 -34.98
C LEU A 573 -16.43 4.02 -35.13
N GLY A 574 -17.14 5.15 -35.08
CA GLY A 574 -16.53 6.47 -35.22
C GLY A 574 -15.50 6.74 -34.12
N ALA A 575 -15.89 6.47 -32.87
CA ALA A 575 -15.03 6.59 -31.70
C ALA A 575 -13.81 5.66 -31.79
N ILE A 576 -14.00 4.38 -32.12
CA ILE A 576 -12.91 3.40 -32.17
C ILE A 576 -11.88 3.69 -33.26
N ARG A 577 -12.29 4.21 -34.42
CA ARG A 577 -11.35 4.57 -35.50
C ARG A 577 -10.44 5.76 -35.14
N GLY A 578 -10.80 6.54 -34.12
CA GLY A 578 -9.96 7.61 -33.57
C GLY A 578 -8.96 7.16 -32.50
N VAL A 579 -8.91 5.86 -32.17
CA VAL A 579 -8.03 5.34 -31.10
C VAL A 579 -6.56 5.46 -31.50
N ARG A 580 -5.77 6.09 -30.63
CA ARG A 580 -4.32 6.22 -30.78
C ARG A 580 -3.57 5.17 -29.98
N TYR A 581 -4.03 4.89 -28.76
CA TYR A 581 -3.37 3.96 -27.84
C TYR A 581 -4.25 2.76 -27.53
N VAL A 582 -3.64 1.61 -27.30
CA VAL A 582 -4.34 0.40 -26.87
C VAL A 582 -3.70 -0.13 -25.60
N ILE A 583 -4.53 -0.37 -24.58
CA ILE A 583 -4.14 -1.09 -23.37
C ILE A 583 -4.60 -2.54 -23.55
N THR A 584 -3.67 -3.47 -23.74
CA THR A 584 -4.00 -4.90 -23.78
C THR A 584 -3.89 -5.51 -22.39
N LEU A 585 -4.90 -6.29 -22.00
CA LEU A 585 -4.95 -7.06 -20.76
C LEU A 585 -5.17 -8.55 -21.05
N ASP A 586 -4.92 -9.44 -20.10
CA ASP A 586 -5.41 -10.84 -20.17
C ASP A 586 -6.80 -10.95 -19.53
N ASP A 587 -7.45 -12.11 -19.69
CA ASP A 587 -8.77 -12.39 -19.11
C ASP A 587 -8.76 -12.41 -17.57
N ASP A 588 -7.61 -12.68 -16.96
CA ASP A 588 -7.38 -12.73 -15.52
C ASP A 588 -6.67 -11.49 -14.95
N THR A 589 -6.51 -10.43 -15.74
CA THR A 589 -5.82 -9.20 -15.33
C THR A 589 -6.77 -8.15 -14.77
N VAL A 590 -6.48 -7.66 -13.57
CA VAL A 590 -7.16 -6.52 -12.97
C VAL A 590 -6.36 -5.24 -13.23
N LEU A 591 -7.02 -4.25 -13.83
CA LEU A 591 -6.57 -2.88 -13.99
C LEU A 591 -7.12 -2.06 -12.80
N PRO A 592 -6.27 -1.67 -11.84
CA PRO A 592 -6.72 -0.87 -10.70
C PRO A 592 -7.23 0.51 -11.12
N PRO A 593 -7.92 1.23 -10.22
CA PRO A 593 -8.23 2.63 -10.44
C PRO A 593 -6.99 3.45 -10.78
N ASP A 594 -7.16 4.49 -11.60
CA ASP A 594 -6.11 5.43 -12.02
C ASP A 594 -4.96 4.84 -12.87
N ALA A 595 -4.90 3.52 -13.06
CA ALA A 595 -3.81 2.87 -13.79
C ALA A 595 -3.85 3.15 -15.30
N ALA A 596 -5.05 3.26 -15.91
CA ALA A 596 -5.18 3.63 -17.33
C ALA A 596 -4.63 5.03 -17.64
N PRO A 597 -5.09 6.11 -16.97
CA PRO A 597 -4.59 7.46 -17.25
C PRO A 597 -3.08 7.58 -17.00
N ASP A 598 -2.55 6.88 -15.99
CA ASP A 598 -1.11 6.84 -15.73
C ASP A 598 -0.29 6.23 -16.89
N LEU A 599 -0.77 5.10 -17.44
CA LEU A 599 -0.13 4.44 -18.58
C LEU A 599 -0.20 5.31 -19.84
N VAL A 600 -1.38 5.87 -20.13
CA VAL A 600 -1.59 6.75 -21.28
C VAL A 600 -0.73 8.02 -21.15
N GLY A 601 -0.73 8.66 -19.98
CA GLY A 601 0.08 9.83 -19.67
C GLY A 601 1.58 9.58 -19.80
N ALA A 602 2.05 8.38 -19.43
CA ALA A 602 3.43 7.96 -19.64
C ALA A 602 3.77 7.85 -21.12
N LEU A 603 2.96 7.15 -21.92
CA LEU A 603 3.25 6.94 -23.34
C LEU A 603 3.12 8.24 -24.16
N ALA A 604 2.17 9.11 -23.79
CA ALA A 604 1.93 10.39 -24.46
C ALA A 604 3.06 11.42 -24.26
N HIS A 605 3.81 11.31 -23.16
CA HIS A 605 4.89 12.22 -22.82
C HIS A 605 5.96 12.29 -23.93
N PRO A 606 6.42 13.49 -24.36
CA PRO A 606 7.32 13.65 -25.51
C PRO A 606 8.56 12.76 -25.48
N LEU A 607 9.23 12.66 -24.32
CA LEU A 607 10.45 11.86 -24.15
C LEU A 607 10.25 10.34 -24.30
N ASN A 608 9.01 9.86 -24.18
CA ASN A 608 8.67 8.45 -24.31
C ASN A 608 8.16 8.08 -25.71
N ARG A 609 7.90 9.06 -26.60
CA ARG A 609 7.38 8.81 -27.95
C ARG A 609 8.34 7.97 -28.79
N ALA A 610 7.79 6.92 -29.40
CA ALA A 610 8.54 5.99 -30.26
C ALA A 610 9.15 6.68 -31.48
N GLU A 611 10.42 6.39 -31.74
CA GLU A 611 11.12 6.77 -32.97
C GLU A 611 11.48 5.51 -33.75
N TYR A 612 10.82 5.32 -34.88
CA TYR A 612 11.07 4.20 -35.78
C TYR A 612 12.22 4.51 -36.74
N SER A 613 13.24 3.65 -36.78
CA SER A 613 14.33 3.75 -37.75
C SER A 613 14.07 2.83 -38.94
N ALA A 614 13.89 3.40 -40.13
CA ALA A 614 13.73 2.61 -41.37
C ALA A 614 14.99 1.77 -41.70
N VAL A 615 16.17 2.30 -41.37
CA VAL A 615 17.47 1.61 -41.57
C VAL A 615 17.55 0.37 -40.68
N HIS A 616 17.21 0.50 -39.40
CA HIS A 616 17.27 -0.60 -38.45
C HIS A 616 15.99 -1.46 -38.44
N GLY A 617 14.91 -1.01 -39.07
CA GLY A 617 13.62 -1.70 -39.13
C GLY A 617 12.99 -1.99 -37.77
N ARG A 618 13.20 -1.10 -36.78
CA ARG A 618 12.69 -1.22 -35.41
C ARG A 618 12.62 0.17 -34.75
N VAL A 619 11.97 0.24 -33.59
CA VAL A 619 12.02 1.43 -32.72
C VAL A 619 13.40 1.52 -32.06
N VAL A 620 14.05 2.69 -32.15
CA VAL A 620 15.42 2.91 -31.64
C VAL A 620 15.48 3.85 -30.43
N ARG A 621 14.46 4.69 -30.24
CA ARG A 621 14.31 5.63 -29.12
C ARG A 621 12.83 5.76 -28.75
N GLY A 622 12.55 6.13 -27.50
CA GLY A 622 11.20 6.07 -26.94
C GLY A 622 10.61 4.66 -26.98
N PHE A 623 9.31 4.51 -26.81
CA PHE A 623 8.69 3.22 -26.60
C PHE A 623 7.46 3.08 -27.48
N GLY A 624 7.40 2.00 -28.26
CA GLY A 624 6.17 1.62 -28.96
C GLY A 624 5.17 0.95 -28.02
N ILE A 625 5.65 0.38 -26.90
CA ILE A 625 4.83 -0.25 -25.86
C ILE A 625 5.42 -0.03 -24.47
N LEU A 626 4.57 0.24 -23.48
CA LEU A 626 4.90 0.32 -22.07
C LEU A 626 4.20 -0.80 -21.30
N GLN A 627 5.00 -1.65 -20.68
CA GLN A 627 4.58 -2.72 -19.79
C GLN A 627 4.43 -2.17 -18.36
N PRO A 628 3.28 -2.31 -17.69
CA PRO A 628 3.17 -2.08 -16.24
C PRO A 628 3.81 -3.22 -15.45
N ARG A 629 4.12 -2.96 -14.18
CA ARG A 629 4.48 -4.01 -13.23
C ARG A 629 3.29 -4.96 -13.05
N VAL A 630 3.54 -6.27 -13.08
CA VAL A 630 2.51 -7.29 -12.83
C VAL A 630 2.69 -7.84 -11.41
N GLY A 631 1.72 -7.55 -10.54
CA GLY A 631 1.61 -8.10 -9.20
C GLY A 631 0.69 -9.33 -9.14
N VAL A 632 0.68 -10.04 -8.02
CA VAL A 632 -0.24 -11.16 -7.78
C VAL A 632 -1.39 -10.70 -6.87
N SER A 633 -2.63 -11.03 -7.26
CA SER A 633 -3.81 -10.73 -6.46
C SER A 633 -3.81 -11.47 -5.11
N LEU A 634 -4.21 -10.79 -4.02
CA LEU A 634 -4.33 -11.40 -2.67
C LEU A 634 -5.29 -12.60 -2.63
N PRO A 635 -6.48 -12.54 -3.28
CA PRO A 635 -7.37 -13.70 -3.32
C PRO A 635 -6.72 -14.91 -3.98
N SER A 636 -6.00 -14.72 -5.10
CA SER A 636 -5.35 -15.81 -5.83
C SER A 636 -4.20 -16.43 -5.04
N ALA A 637 -3.35 -15.61 -4.42
CA ALA A 637 -2.23 -16.08 -3.62
C ALA A 637 -2.64 -16.99 -2.45
N ASN A 638 -3.83 -16.75 -1.87
CA ASN A 638 -4.33 -17.53 -0.74
C ASN A 638 -5.20 -18.74 -1.13
N ARG A 639 -5.45 -18.98 -2.44
CA ARG A 639 -6.26 -20.13 -2.91
C ARG A 639 -5.69 -21.49 -2.50
N SER A 640 -4.36 -21.61 -2.37
CA SER A 640 -3.70 -22.84 -1.93
C SER A 640 -2.36 -22.58 -1.23
N LEU A 641 -1.85 -23.57 -0.47
CA LEU A 641 -0.50 -23.54 0.11
C LEU A 641 0.57 -23.43 -0.99
N PHE A 642 0.36 -24.07 -2.15
CA PHE A 642 1.25 -23.93 -3.29
C PHE A 642 1.32 -22.48 -3.76
N ALA A 643 0.17 -21.84 -4.00
CA ALA A 643 0.11 -20.45 -4.43
C ALA A 643 0.68 -19.51 -3.36
N ALA A 644 0.40 -19.74 -2.08
CA ALA A 644 0.91 -18.89 -0.99
C ALA A 644 2.44 -18.97 -0.84
N ILE A 645 3.05 -20.13 -1.10
CA ILE A 645 4.51 -20.27 -1.08
C ILE A 645 5.13 -19.66 -2.34
N GLN A 646 4.54 -19.86 -3.51
CA GLN A 646 5.15 -19.49 -4.79
C GLN A 646 4.85 -18.05 -5.27
N SER A 647 3.75 -17.44 -4.83
CA SER A 647 3.39 -16.06 -5.19
C SER A 647 4.27 -14.99 -4.51
N GLY A 648 5.09 -15.37 -3.52
CA GLY A 648 6.01 -14.46 -2.84
C GLY A 648 5.26 -13.51 -1.89
N GLN A 649 5.34 -12.20 -2.15
CA GLN A 649 4.62 -11.18 -1.40
C GLN A 649 3.42 -10.67 -2.23
N PRO A 650 2.21 -11.22 -2.04
CA PRO A 650 1.02 -10.81 -2.78
C PRO A 650 0.41 -9.51 -2.23
N GLY A 651 -0.33 -8.81 -3.09
CA GLY A 651 -1.18 -7.67 -2.70
C GLY A 651 -0.75 -6.29 -3.17
N VAL A 652 -1.47 -5.29 -2.63
CA VAL A 652 -1.27 -3.88 -2.95
C VAL A 652 -0.17 -3.34 -2.06
N ASP A 653 0.88 -2.79 -2.65
CA ASP A 653 1.82 -1.94 -1.91
C ASP A 653 1.13 -0.59 -1.72
N PRO A 654 0.69 -0.24 -0.49
CA PRO A 654 -0.04 1.01 -0.25
C PRO A 654 0.85 2.24 -0.49
N TYR A 655 2.16 2.04 -0.62
CA TYR A 655 3.12 3.05 -1.02
C TYR A 655 3.61 2.66 -2.41
N THR A 656 2.90 3.07 -3.46
CA THR A 656 3.24 2.85 -4.88
C THR A 656 4.64 3.40 -5.20
N THR A 657 5.67 2.64 -4.86
CA THR A 657 7.06 2.99 -5.07
C THR A 657 7.58 2.26 -6.30
N ALA A 658 8.33 2.98 -7.13
CA ALA A 658 8.95 2.40 -8.31
C ALA A 658 9.88 1.25 -7.90
N VAL A 659 9.73 0.09 -8.53
CA VAL A 659 10.60 -1.07 -8.31
C VAL A 659 11.70 -1.11 -9.36
N SER A 660 12.92 -1.46 -8.95
CA SER A 660 14.06 -1.62 -9.86
C SER A 660 13.91 -2.83 -10.79
N ASP A 661 14.27 -2.64 -12.05
CA ASP A 661 14.42 -3.70 -13.06
C ASP A 661 15.73 -3.47 -13.81
N VAL A 662 16.54 -4.51 -13.94
CA VAL A 662 17.90 -4.40 -14.50
C VAL A 662 17.88 -3.89 -15.94
N TYR A 663 16.93 -4.34 -16.75
CA TYR A 663 16.87 -3.93 -18.15
C TYR A 663 16.38 -2.48 -18.28
N GLN A 664 15.36 -2.08 -17.52
CA GLN A 664 14.89 -0.70 -17.49
C GLN A 664 15.92 0.27 -16.88
N ASP A 665 16.56 -0.09 -15.78
CA ASP A 665 17.47 0.79 -15.04
C ASP A 665 18.82 0.96 -15.76
N LEU A 666 19.37 -0.13 -16.32
CA LEU A 666 20.67 -0.10 -17.00
C LEU A 666 20.55 0.29 -18.47
N TYR A 667 19.59 -0.28 -19.20
CA TYR A 667 19.42 -0.07 -20.66
C TYR A 667 18.32 0.93 -21.02
N GLY A 668 17.38 1.22 -20.11
CA GLY A 668 16.20 2.02 -20.44
C GLY A 668 15.23 1.28 -21.37
N GLU A 669 15.17 -0.04 -21.30
CA GLU A 669 14.29 -0.90 -22.09
C GLU A 669 13.77 -2.07 -21.23
N GLY A 670 12.46 -2.21 -21.09
CA GLY A 670 11.80 -3.29 -20.38
C GLY A 670 11.55 -4.54 -21.25
N SER A 671 10.75 -5.47 -20.75
CA SER A 671 10.30 -6.65 -21.50
C SER A 671 8.78 -6.69 -21.56
N PHE A 672 8.21 -6.87 -22.74
CA PHE A 672 6.76 -7.02 -22.91
C PHE A 672 6.33 -8.44 -22.55
N THR A 673 5.35 -8.56 -21.66
CA THR A 673 4.82 -9.83 -21.14
C THR A 673 3.34 -10.04 -21.49
N GLY A 674 2.87 -9.35 -22.53
CA GLY A 674 1.52 -9.49 -23.07
C GLY A 674 0.49 -8.53 -22.47
N LYS A 675 0.91 -7.59 -21.61
CA LYS A 675 0.05 -6.59 -20.96
C LYS A 675 0.64 -5.19 -21.06
N GLY A 676 -0.21 -4.18 -21.18
CA GLY A 676 0.24 -2.78 -21.15
C GLY A 676 -0.25 -1.94 -22.31
N VAL A 677 0.25 -0.71 -22.38
CA VAL A 677 -0.21 0.32 -23.32
C VAL A 677 0.74 0.45 -24.51
N TYR A 678 0.22 0.52 -25.72
CA TYR A 678 1.02 0.74 -26.92
C TYR A 678 0.41 1.76 -27.87
N ASP A 679 1.27 2.39 -28.67
CA ASP A 679 0.87 3.27 -29.77
C ASP A 679 0.59 2.40 -30.99
N VAL A 680 -0.65 2.45 -31.48
CA VAL A 680 -1.14 1.54 -32.52
C VAL A 680 -0.29 1.67 -33.80
N GLU A 681 0.03 2.89 -34.21
CA GLU A 681 0.82 3.13 -35.41
C GLU A 681 2.27 2.70 -35.22
N ALA A 682 2.89 3.07 -34.09
CA ALA A 682 4.28 2.71 -33.82
C ALA A 682 4.47 1.20 -33.68
N PHE A 683 3.53 0.52 -33.01
CA PHE A 683 3.53 -0.92 -32.81
C PHE A 683 3.34 -1.65 -34.14
N GLU A 684 2.31 -1.31 -34.92
CA GLU A 684 2.07 -1.92 -36.24
C GLU A 684 3.25 -1.67 -37.20
N ARG A 685 3.83 -0.48 -37.21
CA ARG A 685 5.00 -0.17 -38.05
C ARG A 685 6.21 -1.03 -37.68
N ALA A 686 6.33 -1.44 -36.42
CA ALA A 686 7.42 -2.28 -35.93
C ALA A 686 7.20 -3.78 -36.19
N THR A 687 5.95 -4.26 -36.17
CA THR A 687 5.65 -5.70 -36.15
C THR A 687 4.96 -6.24 -37.42
N ARG A 688 4.31 -5.37 -38.21
CA ARG A 688 3.57 -5.78 -39.40
C ARG A 688 4.50 -6.41 -40.45
N GLY A 689 4.06 -7.55 -41.00
CA GLY A 689 4.80 -8.26 -42.06
C GLY A 689 6.19 -8.75 -41.62
N ARG A 690 6.42 -8.89 -40.31
CA ARG A 690 7.74 -9.25 -39.76
C ARG A 690 7.89 -10.74 -39.46
N PHE A 691 6.77 -11.42 -39.21
CA PHE A 691 6.74 -12.79 -38.71
C PHE A 691 5.96 -13.69 -39.68
N PRO A 692 6.46 -14.90 -39.98
CA PRO A 692 5.68 -15.89 -40.70
C PRO A 692 4.42 -16.26 -39.92
N GLU A 693 3.37 -16.67 -40.63
CA GLU A 693 2.18 -17.22 -39.99
C GLU A 693 2.48 -18.60 -39.36
N ASN A 694 1.77 -18.90 -38.28
CA ASN A 694 1.77 -20.16 -37.56
C ASN A 694 3.12 -20.54 -36.94
N THR A 695 3.92 -19.55 -36.53
CA THR A 695 5.25 -19.79 -35.93
C THR A 695 5.40 -19.32 -34.49
N LEU A 696 4.62 -18.32 -34.05
CA LEU A 696 4.82 -17.66 -32.76
C LEU A 696 3.72 -17.99 -31.75
N LEU A 697 4.02 -18.89 -30.80
CA LEU A 697 3.15 -19.15 -29.65
C LEU A 697 3.25 -18.04 -28.60
N SER A 698 4.47 -17.55 -28.33
CA SER A 698 4.75 -16.43 -27.43
C SER A 698 5.26 -15.24 -28.24
N HIS A 699 4.35 -14.33 -28.61
CA HIS A 699 4.65 -13.16 -29.43
C HIS A 699 5.18 -11.97 -28.62
N ASP A 700 4.85 -11.90 -27.33
CA ASP A 700 5.08 -10.74 -26.47
C ASP A 700 6.55 -10.26 -26.48
N LEU A 701 7.49 -11.16 -26.18
CA LEU A 701 8.90 -10.79 -26.09
C LEU A 701 9.46 -10.28 -27.43
N ILE A 702 9.10 -10.94 -28.54
CA ILE A 702 9.66 -10.61 -29.85
C ILE A 702 9.04 -9.34 -30.40
N GLU A 703 7.73 -9.14 -30.27
CA GLU A 703 7.06 -7.91 -30.68
C GLU A 703 7.53 -6.71 -29.84
N GLY A 704 7.66 -6.89 -28.53
CA GLY A 704 8.26 -5.89 -27.64
C GLY A 704 9.73 -5.57 -27.96
N SER A 705 10.48 -6.51 -28.55
CA SER A 705 11.86 -6.28 -28.99
C SER A 705 11.95 -5.41 -30.26
N TYR A 706 10.96 -5.48 -31.15
CA TYR A 706 10.87 -4.61 -32.34
C TYR A 706 10.25 -3.25 -32.00
N ALA A 707 9.21 -3.24 -31.17
CA ALA A 707 8.52 -2.02 -30.73
C ALA A 707 9.29 -1.26 -29.64
N ARG A 708 10.36 -1.85 -29.07
CA ARG A 708 11.12 -1.33 -27.92
C ARG A 708 10.22 -1.11 -26.70
N ALA A 709 10.03 -2.18 -25.93
CA ALA A 709 9.25 -2.13 -24.70
C ALA A 709 9.92 -1.27 -23.61
N GLY A 710 9.14 -0.43 -22.94
CA GLY A 710 9.53 0.24 -21.69
C GLY A 710 8.80 -0.36 -20.49
N LEU A 711 9.35 -0.23 -19.28
CA LEU A 711 8.69 -0.65 -18.05
C LEU A 711 8.19 0.59 -17.27
N ALA A 712 6.88 0.68 -17.03
CA ALA A 712 6.26 1.62 -16.11
C ALA A 712 6.32 1.03 -14.68
N THR A 713 7.47 1.23 -14.02
CA THR A 713 7.82 0.60 -12.73
C THR A 713 6.93 1.00 -11.56
N ASP A 714 6.23 2.12 -11.68
CA ASP A 714 5.38 2.74 -10.68
C ASP A 714 3.87 2.53 -10.94
N VAL A 715 3.50 1.84 -12.02
CA VAL A 715 2.11 1.43 -12.31
C VAL A 715 2.00 -0.07 -12.18
N VAL A 716 1.00 -0.55 -11.43
CA VAL A 716 0.80 -1.98 -11.13
C VAL A 716 -0.52 -2.46 -11.70
N VAL A 717 -0.49 -3.63 -12.35
CA VAL A 717 -1.67 -4.44 -12.69
C VAL A 717 -1.58 -5.77 -11.94
N TYR A 718 -2.71 -6.44 -11.69
CA TYR A 718 -2.72 -7.68 -10.92
C TYR A 718 -3.17 -8.87 -11.76
N ASP A 719 -2.39 -9.95 -11.69
CA ASP A 719 -2.72 -11.25 -12.28
C ASP A 719 -3.07 -12.28 -11.20
N ASP A 720 -3.80 -13.30 -11.63
CA ASP A 720 -3.94 -14.53 -10.86
C ASP A 720 -2.70 -15.44 -10.97
N TYR A 721 -2.30 -16.01 -9.84
CA TYR A 721 -1.26 -17.02 -9.77
C TYR A 721 -1.85 -18.44 -9.84
N PRO A 722 -1.22 -19.41 -10.52
CA PRO A 722 -1.72 -20.78 -10.58
C PRO A 722 -1.95 -21.39 -9.20
N SER A 723 -3.19 -21.79 -8.92
CA SER A 723 -3.60 -22.36 -7.63
C SER A 723 -3.02 -23.76 -7.36
N ARG A 724 -2.55 -24.48 -8.38
CA ARG A 724 -2.07 -25.88 -8.28
C ARG A 724 -0.74 -26.08 -9.02
N TYR A 725 0.06 -27.02 -8.52
CA TYR A 725 1.36 -27.36 -9.13
C TYR A 725 1.23 -27.81 -10.60
N LEU A 726 0.25 -28.65 -10.94
CA LEU A 726 0.05 -29.09 -12.33
C LEU A 726 -0.38 -27.97 -13.28
N THR A 727 -1.17 -27.01 -12.79
CA THR A 727 -1.53 -25.81 -13.57
C THR A 727 -0.27 -24.98 -13.83
N PHE A 728 0.57 -24.81 -12.81
CA PHE A 728 1.86 -24.14 -12.93
C PHE A 728 2.77 -24.81 -13.96
N THR A 729 2.94 -26.14 -13.91
CA THR A 729 3.83 -26.85 -14.86
C THR A 729 3.30 -26.82 -16.29
N ARG A 730 1.97 -26.85 -16.50
CA ARG A 730 1.36 -26.66 -17.84
C ARG A 730 1.62 -25.25 -18.38
N ARG A 731 1.48 -24.21 -17.54
CA ARG A 731 1.81 -22.82 -17.90
C ARG A 731 3.29 -22.68 -18.26
N LYS A 732 4.18 -23.25 -17.44
CA LYS A 732 5.63 -23.29 -17.70
C LYS A 732 5.98 -24.02 -18.99
N HIS A 733 5.40 -25.20 -19.24
CA HIS A 733 5.62 -25.97 -20.47
C HIS A 733 5.28 -25.14 -21.72
N ARG A 734 4.12 -24.48 -21.72
CA ARG A 734 3.71 -23.57 -22.79
C ARG A 734 4.72 -22.45 -23.04
N TRP A 735 5.19 -21.81 -21.97
CA TRP A 735 6.17 -20.73 -22.07
C TRP A 735 7.49 -21.20 -22.67
N ILE A 736 8.03 -22.33 -22.19
CA ILE A 736 9.25 -22.92 -22.75
C ILE A 736 9.07 -23.24 -24.24
N ARG A 737 7.93 -23.80 -24.65
CA ARG A 737 7.66 -24.03 -26.07
C ARG A 737 7.69 -22.74 -26.89
N GLY A 738 7.06 -21.68 -26.40
CA GLY A 738 7.07 -20.38 -27.09
C GLY A 738 8.45 -19.73 -27.13
N ASP A 739 9.24 -19.84 -26.06
CA ASP A 739 10.61 -19.31 -26.01
C ASP A 739 11.50 -20.02 -27.03
N TRP A 740 11.43 -21.35 -27.10
CA TRP A 740 12.25 -22.14 -28.02
C TRP A 740 11.87 -21.98 -29.50
N GLN A 741 10.66 -21.49 -29.81
CA GLN A 741 10.29 -21.05 -31.16
C GLN A 741 11.10 -19.84 -31.63
N LEU A 742 11.61 -19.03 -30.70
CA LEU A 742 12.44 -17.87 -31.02
C LEU A 742 13.92 -18.24 -31.26
N LEU A 743 14.31 -19.52 -31.21
CA LEU A 743 15.69 -19.97 -31.40
C LEU A 743 16.31 -19.43 -32.70
N GLN A 744 15.55 -19.38 -33.79
CA GLN A 744 16.03 -18.89 -35.08
C GLN A 744 16.37 -17.37 -35.05
N TRP A 745 15.78 -16.60 -34.13
CA TRP A 745 16.04 -15.17 -33.93
C TRP A 745 17.35 -14.85 -33.20
N LEU A 746 18.12 -15.87 -32.81
CA LEU A 746 19.49 -15.70 -32.33
C LEU A 746 20.53 -15.67 -33.46
N THR A 747 20.16 -16.13 -34.66
CA THR A 747 21.09 -16.25 -35.80
C THR A 747 21.19 -14.94 -36.60
N GLY A 748 22.12 -14.85 -37.55
CA GLY A 748 22.29 -13.68 -38.40
C GLY A 748 21.13 -13.43 -39.38
N ARG A 749 20.32 -14.45 -39.69
CA ARG A 749 19.16 -14.36 -40.59
C ARG A 749 17.93 -14.98 -39.93
N VAL A 750 16.82 -14.26 -39.89
CA VAL A 750 15.57 -14.65 -39.21
C VAL A 750 14.49 -14.98 -40.22
N PRO A 751 13.51 -15.83 -39.89
CA PRO A 751 12.40 -16.10 -40.78
C PRO A 751 11.45 -14.90 -40.82
N GLY A 752 11.18 -14.40 -42.03
CA GLY A 752 10.13 -13.44 -42.37
C GLY A 752 9.04 -14.09 -43.22
N PRO A 753 7.95 -13.37 -43.56
CA PRO A 753 6.82 -13.94 -44.29
C PRO A 753 7.18 -14.50 -45.67
N GLU A 754 8.12 -13.85 -46.38
CA GLU A 754 8.53 -14.21 -47.74
C GLU A 754 9.84 -15.02 -47.81
N GLY A 755 10.48 -15.28 -46.66
CA GLY A 755 11.76 -15.98 -46.60
C GLY A 755 12.67 -15.50 -45.48
N LEU A 756 13.96 -15.83 -45.55
CA LEU A 756 14.93 -15.43 -44.54
C LEU A 756 15.38 -13.97 -44.75
N GLU A 757 15.33 -13.18 -43.68
CA GLU A 757 15.74 -11.77 -43.66
C GLU A 757 16.91 -11.52 -42.71
N PRO A 758 17.70 -10.45 -42.88
CA PRO A 758 18.72 -10.06 -41.90
C PRO A 758 18.13 -9.82 -40.50
N ASN A 759 18.82 -10.30 -39.47
CA ASN A 759 18.36 -10.14 -38.09
C ASN A 759 18.52 -8.68 -37.62
N ARG A 760 17.39 -8.00 -37.46
CA ARG A 760 17.30 -6.60 -37.03
C ARG A 760 17.20 -6.41 -35.51
N LEU A 761 17.32 -7.47 -34.70
CA LEU A 761 17.26 -7.37 -33.23
C LEU A 761 18.53 -6.77 -32.63
N SER A 762 18.38 -6.11 -31.48
CA SER A 762 19.52 -5.54 -30.74
C SER A 762 20.27 -6.65 -29.99
N LEU A 763 21.50 -6.36 -29.53
CA LEU A 763 22.25 -7.31 -28.70
C LEU A 763 21.47 -7.65 -27.41
N LEU A 764 20.82 -6.66 -26.80
CA LEU A 764 19.98 -6.85 -25.62
C LEU A 764 18.77 -7.74 -25.93
N SER A 765 18.08 -7.50 -27.04
CA SER A 765 16.92 -8.31 -27.44
C SER A 765 17.31 -9.76 -27.69
N ARG A 766 18.46 -10.01 -28.33
CA ARG A 766 19.02 -11.36 -28.51
C ARG A 766 19.41 -12.00 -27.18
N TRP A 767 20.00 -11.22 -26.26
CA TRP A 767 20.28 -11.69 -24.90
C TRP A 767 18.99 -12.11 -24.16
N LYS A 768 17.92 -11.31 -24.22
CA LYS A 768 16.62 -11.65 -23.59
C LYS A 768 16.09 -13.00 -24.09
N ILE A 769 16.17 -13.25 -25.40
CA ILE A 769 15.81 -14.55 -26.00
C ILE A 769 16.73 -15.65 -25.48
N LEU A 770 18.05 -15.47 -25.56
CA LEU A 770 19.03 -16.45 -25.09
C LEU A 770 18.86 -16.79 -23.61
N ASP A 771 18.57 -15.80 -22.77
CA ASP A 771 18.38 -15.95 -21.34
C ASP A 771 17.09 -16.70 -21.01
N ASN A 772 16.01 -16.53 -21.78
CA ASN A 772 14.82 -17.39 -21.69
C ASN A 772 15.15 -18.86 -22.02
N LEU A 773 15.89 -19.10 -23.10
CA LEU A 773 16.32 -20.46 -23.46
C LEU A 773 17.19 -21.07 -22.36
N ARG A 774 18.18 -20.32 -21.87
CA ARG A 774 19.08 -20.73 -20.78
C ARG A 774 18.28 -21.08 -19.52
N ARG A 775 17.35 -20.22 -19.08
CA ARG A 775 16.52 -20.45 -17.89
C ARG A 775 15.78 -21.78 -17.95
N SER A 776 15.24 -22.13 -19.10
CA SER A 776 14.53 -23.41 -19.30
C SER A 776 15.42 -24.65 -19.17
N THR A 777 16.74 -24.50 -19.24
CA THR A 777 17.71 -25.61 -19.12
C THR A 777 18.30 -25.76 -17.72
N ILE A 778 18.03 -24.84 -16.79
CA ILE A 778 18.64 -24.82 -15.46
C ILE A 778 18.33 -26.11 -14.69
N GLU A 779 17.05 -26.53 -14.63
CA GLU A 779 16.66 -27.73 -13.87
C GLU A 779 17.27 -28.99 -14.47
N ILE A 780 17.38 -29.05 -15.80
CA ILE A 780 18.01 -30.16 -16.53
C ILE A 780 19.49 -30.22 -16.18
N ALA A 781 20.19 -29.09 -16.21
CA ALA A 781 21.61 -28.99 -15.88
C ALA A 781 21.88 -29.33 -14.40
N GLN A 782 21.05 -28.85 -13.47
CA GLN A 782 21.16 -29.16 -12.04
C GLN A 782 20.94 -30.64 -11.76
N LEU A 783 19.94 -31.27 -12.38
CA LEU A 783 19.70 -32.70 -12.23
C LEU A 783 20.83 -33.52 -12.86
N ALA A 784 21.28 -33.16 -14.07
CA ALA A 784 22.39 -33.81 -14.74
C ALA A 784 23.69 -33.69 -13.93
N PHE A 785 23.95 -32.53 -13.33
CA PHE A 785 25.10 -32.29 -12.46
C PHE A 785 25.09 -33.24 -11.25
N LEU A 786 23.95 -33.41 -10.57
CA LEU A 786 23.82 -34.35 -9.46
C LEU A 786 24.01 -35.79 -9.90
N VAL A 787 23.33 -36.22 -10.97
CA VAL A 787 23.42 -37.60 -11.48
C VAL A 787 24.84 -37.94 -11.91
N VAL A 788 25.46 -37.10 -12.74
CA VAL A 788 26.84 -37.29 -13.20
C VAL A 788 27.84 -37.21 -12.05
N GLY A 789 27.60 -36.34 -11.07
CA GLY A 789 28.37 -36.27 -9.84
C GLY A 789 28.34 -37.57 -9.02
N TRP A 790 27.18 -38.23 -8.95
CA TRP A 790 27.07 -39.51 -8.24
C TRP A 790 27.58 -40.71 -9.05
N THR A 791 27.54 -40.66 -10.39
CA THR A 791 27.85 -41.83 -11.22
C THR A 791 29.23 -41.80 -11.88
N LEU A 792 29.70 -40.65 -12.35
CA LEU A 792 30.89 -40.55 -13.23
C LEU A 792 32.04 -39.75 -12.61
N LEU A 793 31.78 -38.72 -11.81
CA LEU A 793 32.84 -37.85 -11.28
C LEU A 793 33.57 -38.51 -10.10
N PRO A 794 34.90 -38.30 -9.95
CA PRO A 794 35.65 -38.80 -8.81
C PRO A 794 35.32 -38.00 -7.53
N GLY A 795 35.55 -38.62 -6.37
CA GLY A 795 35.22 -38.08 -5.05
C GLY A 795 33.95 -38.70 -4.45
N GLY A 796 33.64 -38.35 -3.20
CA GLY A 796 32.48 -38.91 -2.50
C GLY A 796 31.16 -38.26 -2.93
N ALA A 797 30.09 -39.05 -3.04
CA ALA A 797 28.75 -38.60 -3.43
C ALA A 797 28.24 -37.40 -2.58
N LEU A 798 28.61 -37.34 -1.29
CA LEU A 798 28.26 -36.23 -0.40
C LEU A 798 28.80 -34.88 -0.90
N ARG A 799 30.02 -34.84 -1.45
CA ARG A 799 30.61 -33.60 -1.99
C ARG A 799 29.77 -33.08 -3.14
N TRP A 800 29.40 -33.95 -4.08
CA TRP A 800 28.60 -33.57 -5.25
C TRP A 800 27.18 -33.19 -4.88
N THR A 801 26.57 -33.87 -3.89
CA THR A 801 25.29 -33.44 -3.31
C THR A 801 25.38 -32.03 -2.74
N LEU A 802 26.40 -31.74 -1.91
CA LEU A 802 26.56 -30.41 -1.30
C LEU A 802 26.82 -29.32 -2.35
N LEU A 803 27.63 -29.60 -3.38
CA LEU A 803 27.88 -28.65 -4.47
C LEU A 803 26.63 -28.40 -5.32
N GLY A 804 25.87 -29.46 -5.64
CA GLY A 804 24.62 -29.33 -6.41
C GLY A 804 23.55 -28.57 -5.63
N LEU A 805 23.32 -28.91 -4.35
CA LEU A 805 22.39 -28.18 -3.49
C LEU A 805 22.87 -26.74 -3.24
N GLY A 806 24.17 -26.53 -3.08
CA GLY A 806 24.79 -25.21 -2.98
C GLY A 806 24.54 -24.36 -4.23
N ALA A 807 24.64 -24.94 -5.42
CA ALA A 807 24.34 -24.25 -6.67
C ALA A 807 22.86 -23.86 -6.80
N ILE A 808 21.94 -24.73 -6.36
CA ILE A 808 20.49 -24.44 -6.31
C ILE A 808 20.20 -23.32 -5.28
N ALA A 809 20.87 -23.36 -4.13
CA ALA A 809 20.67 -22.39 -3.04
C ALA A 809 21.41 -21.06 -3.24
N ALA A 810 22.44 -21.00 -4.08
CA ALA A 810 23.35 -19.86 -4.20
C ALA A 810 22.65 -18.53 -4.51
N PRO A 811 21.68 -18.42 -5.45
CA PRO A 811 20.97 -17.16 -5.69
C PRO A 811 20.26 -16.64 -4.42
N TRP A 812 19.65 -17.55 -3.64
CA TRP A 812 19.00 -17.19 -2.38
C TRP A 812 19.99 -16.73 -1.32
N VAL A 813 21.10 -17.46 -1.15
CA VAL A 813 22.16 -17.10 -0.18
C VAL A 813 22.71 -15.70 -0.48
N VAL A 814 23.01 -15.41 -1.75
CA VAL A 814 23.49 -14.07 -2.16
C VAL A 814 22.45 -13.00 -1.83
N SER A 815 21.18 -13.26 -2.13
CA SER A 815 20.08 -12.32 -1.86
C SER A 815 19.96 -11.99 -0.38
N LEU A 816 20.00 -13.03 0.47
CA LEU A 816 19.91 -12.88 1.91
C LEU A 816 21.12 -12.14 2.48
N LEU A 817 22.34 -12.46 2.01
CA LEU A 817 23.55 -11.76 2.44
C LEU A 817 23.51 -10.27 2.09
N LEU A 818 23.08 -9.91 0.88
CA LEU A 818 22.94 -8.52 0.47
C LEU A 818 21.88 -7.78 1.29
N ALA A 819 20.74 -8.42 1.56
CA ALA A 819 19.70 -7.85 2.42
C ALA A 819 20.18 -7.61 3.86
N LEU A 820 20.98 -8.53 4.42
CA LEU A 820 21.53 -8.40 5.77
C LEU A 820 22.58 -7.26 5.86
N LEU A 821 23.38 -7.07 4.83
CA LEU A 821 24.48 -6.10 4.77
C LEU A 821 24.02 -4.66 4.48
N ARG A 822 22.76 -4.45 4.09
CA ARG A 822 22.24 -3.13 3.71
C ARG A 822 20.96 -2.75 4.47
N PRO A 823 21.02 -2.51 5.80
CA PRO A 823 19.87 -1.98 6.51
C PRO A 823 19.52 -0.57 6.00
N PRO A 824 18.23 -0.24 5.82
CA PRO A 824 17.81 1.11 5.50
C PRO A 824 18.20 2.08 6.62
N LEU A 825 18.78 3.23 6.24
CA LEU A 825 19.26 4.24 7.20
C LEU A 825 18.13 4.91 8.00
N ASP A 826 16.90 4.89 7.47
CA ASP A 826 15.77 5.69 7.96
C ASP A 826 14.61 4.85 8.54
N LYS A 827 14.78 3.53 8.74
CA LYS A 827 13.72 2.64 9.27
C LYS A 827 14.16 1.89 10.52
N SER A 828 13.20 1.48 11.35
CA SER A 828 13.44 0.62 12.51
C SER A 828 14.15 -0.69 12.11
N TRP A 829 15.35 -0.92 12.65
CA TRP A 829 16.13 -2.13 12.36
C TRP A 829 15.39 -3.40 12.77
N ARG A 830 14.62 -3.38 13.87
CA ARG A 830 13.81 -4.51 14.31
C ARG A 830 12.74 -4.87 13.27
N ALA A 831 12.01 -3.88 12.77
CA ALA A 831 11.00 -4.10 11.74
C ALA A 831 11.63 -4.63 10.45
N TYR A 832 12.76 -4.05 10.01
CA TYR A 832 13.49 -4.49 8.82
C TYR A 832 13.96 -5.94 8.91
N TYR A 833 14.72 -6.30 9.96
CA TYR A 833 15.22 -7.66 10.10
C TYR A 833 14.11 -8.68 10.37
N SER A 834 12.98 -8.28 10.98
CA SER A 834 11.79 -9.14 11.07
C SER A 834 11.19 -9.46 9.70
N ALA A 835 11.19 -8.48 8.77
CA ALA A 835 10.73 -8.67 7.40
C ALA A 835 11.69 -9.58 6.62
N VAL A 836 13.00 -9.31 6.72
CA VAL A 836 14.05 -10.18 6.13
C VAL A 836 13.92 -11.62 6.65
N GLY A 837 13.63 -11.82 7.93
CA GLY A 837 13.40 -13.14 8.51
C GLY A 837 12.16 -13.85 7.93
N ARG A 838 11.05 -13.13 7.74
CA ARG A 838 9.85 -13.70 7.08
C ARG A 838 10.14 -14.08 5.63
N ASP A 839 10.84 -13.22 4.90
CA ASP A 839 11.22 -13.46 3.50
C ASP A 839 12.19 -14.63 3.35
N ALA A 840 13.14 -14.76 4.28
CA ALA A 840 14.03 -15.93 4.37
C ALA A 840 13.23 -17.21 4.58
N GLY A 841 12.21 -17.19 5.45
CA GLY A 841 11.31 -18.33 5.67
C GLY A 841 10.52 -18.75 4.43
N THR A 842 9.95 -17.79 3.70
CA THR A 842 9.26 -18.07 2.42
C THR A 842 10.22 -18.62 1.37
N SER A 843 11.38 -18.01 1.23
CA SER A 843 12.41 -18.43 0.28
C SER A 843 12.95 -19.84 0.58
N ALA A 844 13.13 -20.19 1.86
CA ALA A 844 13.52 -21.54 2.27
C ALA A 844 12.47 -22.60 1.86
N ARG A 845 11.18 -22.27 1.96
CA ARG A 845 10.10 -23.16 1.47
C ARG A 845 10.14 -23.30 -0.06
N GLN A 846 10.36 -22.20 -0.78
CA GLN A 846 10.51 -22.24 -2.24
C GLN A 846 11.70 -23.09 -2.67
N LEU A 847 12.86 -22.94 -2.01
CA LEU A 847 14.05 -23.76 -2.23
C LEU A 847 13.77 -25.25 -1.98
N ALA A 848 13.10 -25.58 -0.88
CA ALA A 848 12.71 -26.96 -0.59
C ALA A 848 11.80 -27.55 -1.69
N LEU A 849 10.82 -26.78 -2.18
CA LEU A 849 9.97 -27.22 -3.29
C LEU A 849 10.76 -27.34 -4.61
N ALA A 850 11.73 -26.47 -4.86
CA ALA A 850 12.60 -26.56 -6.04
C ALA A 850 13.38 -27.88 -6.05
N ILE A 851 13.92 -28.29 -4.89
CA ILE A 851 14.65 -29.56 -4.72
C ILE A 851 13.70 -30.76 -4.86
N VAL A 852 12.54 -30.74 -4.20
CA VAL A 852 11.54 -31.83 -4.25
C VAL A 852 11.03 -32.07 -5.67
N PHE A 853 10.74 -30.98 -6.41
CA PHE A 853 10.19 -31.06 -7.75
C PHE A 853 11.23 -31.11 -8.87
N LEU A 854 12.53 -31.08 -8.56
CA LEU A 854 13.62 -30.98 -9.54
C LEU A 854 13.49 -32.02 -10.69
N PRO A 855 13.28 -33.33 -10.44
CA PRO A 855 13.19 -34.31 -11.53
C PRO A 855 11.98 -34.08 -12.43
N HIS A 856 10.83 -33.75 -11.84
CA HIS A 856 9.61 -33.49 -12.61
C HIS A 856 9.75 -32.20 -13.43
N GLN A 857 10.31 -31.14 -12.85
CA GLN A 857 10.53 -29.89 -13.57
C GLN A 857 11.54 -30.06 -14.71
N ALA A 858 12.65 -30.78 -14.49
CA ALA A 858 13.61 -31.12 -15.53
C ALA A 858 12.96 -31.91 -16.67
N TRP A 859 12.11 -32.91 -16.35
CA TRP A 859 11.35 -33.67 -17.35
C TRP A 859 10.39 -32.78 -18.16
N VAL A 860 9.60 -31.94 -17.49
CA VAL A 860 8.66 -31.01 -18.16
C VAL A 860 9.39 -30.04 -19.08
N SER A 861 10.52 -29.48 -18.61
CA SER A 861 11.36 -28.59 -19.41
C SER A 861 11.97 -29.34 -20.61
N ALA A 862 12.50 -30.55 -20.42
CA ALA A 862 13.08 -31.35 -21.49
C ALA A 862 12.03 -31.74 -22.56
N ASP A 863 10.84 -32.19 -22.15
CA ASP A 863 9.74 -32.52 -23.07
C ASP A 863 9.30 -31.29 -23.87
N ALA A 864 9.17 -30.12 -23.23
CA ALA A 864 8.83 -28.88 -23.93
C ALA A 864 9.88 -28.51 -25.00
N ILE A 865 11.16 -28.62 -24.66
CA ILE A 865 12.29 -28.32 -25.56
C ILE A 865 12.31 -29.30 -26.74
N VAL A 866 12.38 -30.60 -26.47
CA VAL A 866 12.49 -31.64 -27.50
C VAL A 866 11.29 -31.60 -28.44
N ARG A 867 10.07 -31.47 -27.89
CA ARG A 867 8.86 -31.37 -28.70
C ARG A 867 8.87 -30.13 -29.59
N THR A 868 9.37 -29.01 -29.08
CA THR A 868 9.45 -27.77 -29.85
C THR A 868 10.49 -27.86 -30.95
N LEU A 869 11.68 -28.39 -30.68
CA LEU A 869 12.72 -28.61 -31.69
C LEU A 869 12.23 -29.55 -32.79
N TRP A 870 11.56 -30.64 -32.42
CA TRP A 870 10.92 -31.55 -33.38
C TRP A 870 9.85 -30.85 -34.23
N ARG A 871 9.00 -30.02 -33.60
CA ARG A 871 7.97 -29.26 -34.32
C ARG A 871 8.54 -28.15 -35.21
N LEU A 872 9.63 -27.51 -34.82
CA LEU A 872 10.26 -26.45 -35.60
C LEU A 872 11.02 -27.00 -36.82
N PHE A 873 11.87 -28.01 -36.60
CA PHE A 873 12.80 -28.47 -37.63
C PHE A 873 12.27 -29.62 -38.46
N VAL A 874 11.36 -30.44 -37.92
CA VAL A 874 10.89 -31.67 -38.58
C VAL A 874 9.43 -31.54 -39.03
N THR A 875 8.46 -31.41 -38.11
CA THR A 875 7.04 -31.52 -38.51
C THR A 875 6.44 -30.22 -39.04
N ARG A 876 6.90 -29.06 -38.56
CA ARG A 876 6.34 -27.73 -38.84
C ARG A 876 4.82 -27.64 -38.64
N ARG A 877 4.30 -28.43 -37.70
CA ARG A 877 2.87 -28.55 -37.34
C ARG A 877 2.67 -28.35 -35.85
N GLN A 878 1.48 -27.92 -35.45
CA GLN A 878 1.08 -27.72 -34.05
C GLN A 878 1.99 -26.75 -33.26
N LEU A 879 2.45 -25.69 -33.91
CA LEU A 879 3.30 -24.68 -33.28
C LEU A 879 2.46 -23.71 -32.43
N LEU A 880 1.19 -23.52 -32.77
CA LEU A 880 0.29 -22.64 -32.03
C LEU A 880 -0.49 -23.36 -30.93
N GLU A 881 -0.29 -24.65 -30.65
CA GLU A 881 -1.08 -25.39 -29.65
C GLU A 881 -1.12 -24.67 -28.28
N TRP A 882 -2.31 -24.20 -27.89
CA TRP A 882 -2.55 -23.32 -26.75
C TRP A 882 -3.90 -23.59 -26.06
N ARG A 883 -3.97 -23.33 -24.75
CA ARG A 883 -5.18 -23.24 -23.91
C ARG A 883 -5.05 -22.04 -22.98
N THR A 884 -6.14 -21.34 -22.62
CA THR A 884 -6.06 -20.20 -21.67
C THR A 884 -5.70 -20.66 -20.26
N SER A 885 -5.19 -19.74 -19.43
CA SER A 885 -4.92 -19.99 -18.00
C SER A 885 -6.22 -20.37 -17.27
N SER A 886 -7.30 -19.63 -17.52
CA SER A 886 -8.65 -19.88 -16.98
C SER A 886 -9.19 -21.27 -17.36
N GLN A 887 -9.05 -21.69 -18.63
CA GLN A 887 -9.45 -23.04 -19.06
C GLN A 887 -8.57 -24.14 -18.45
N THR A 888 -7.28 -23.86 -18.25
CA THR A 888 -6.36 -24.82 -17.63
C THR A 888 -6.66 -25.01 -16.14
N GLU A 889 -7.08 -23.96 -15.42
CA GLU A 889 -7.54 -24.09 -14.04
C GLU A 889 -8.84 -24.89 -13.94
N ARG A 890 -9.82 -24.63 -14.82
CA ARG A 890 -11.11 -25.35 -14.85
C ARG A 890 -10.98 -26.81 -15.30
N GLY A 891 -10.03 -27.11 -16.19
CA GLY A 891 -9.87 -28.43 -16.82
C GLY A 891 -8.95 -29.43 -16.09
N VAL A 892 -8.39 -29.11 -14.92
CA VAL A 892 -7.61 -30.07 -14.12
C VAL A 892 -8.54 -30.74 -13.12
N GLU A 893 -8.95 -31.99 -13.41
CA GLU A 893 -9.64 -32.85 -12.45
C GLU A 893 -8.87 -32.95 -11.13
N ASP A 894 -9.57 -32.75 -10.02
CA ASP A 894 -9.01 -32.76 -8.66
C ASP A 894 -8.92 -34.18 -8.10
N SER A 895 -8.09 -35.03 -8.70
CA SER A 895 -7.88 -36.40 -8.21
C SER A 895 -6.40 -36.72 -7.97
N PRO A 896 -6.06 -37.47 -6.90
CA PRO A 896 -4.69 -37.91 -6.68
C PRO A 896 -4.18 -38.76 -7.85
N ARG A 897 -5.05 -39.55 -8.48
CA ARG A 897 -4.71 -40.37 -9.66
C ARG A 897 -4.20 -39.52 -10.81
N VAL A 898 -4.80 -38.36 -11.07
CA VAL A 898 -4.35 -37.42 -12.12
C VAL A 898 -2.97 -36.85 -11.79
N VAL A 899 -2.71 -36.49 -10.52
CA VAL A 899 -1.40 -35.99 -10.09
C VAL A 899 -0.31 -37.06 -10.25
N TRP A 900 -0.57 -38.28 -9.79
CA TRP A 900 0.36 -39.40 -9.93
C TRP A 900 0.63 -39.74 -11.40
N ARG A 901 -0.40 -39.74 -12.27
CA ARG A 901 -0.23 -39.94 -13.72
C ARG A 901 0.53 -38.81 -14.41
N ALA A 902 0.42 -37.57 -13.94
CA ALA A 902 1.20 -36.48 -14.52
C ALA A 902 2.66 -36.53 -14.07
N MET A 903 2.93 -36.99 -12.84
CA MET A 903 4.25 -36.93 -12.20
C MET A 903 5.01 -38.26 -12.15
N TRP A 904 4.46 -39.37 -12.67
CA TRP A 904 5.15 -40.67 -12.70
C TRP A 904 6.57 -40.63 -13.33
N PRO A 905 6.88 -39.78 -14.34
CA PRO A 905 8.22 -39.74 -14.90
C PRO A 905 9.28 -39.33 -13.87
N ALA A 906 8.90 -38.50 -12.89
CA ALA A 906 9.81 -38.10 -11.80
C ALA A 906 10.14 -39.27 -10.87
N VAL A 907 9.15 -40.12 -10.57
CA VAL A 907 9.33 -41.32 -9.75
C VAL A 907 10.19 -42.34 -10.49
N ALA A 908 9.89 -42.59 -11.78
CA ALA A 908 10.67 -43.49 -12.61
C ALA A 908 12.13 -43.03 -12.74
N LEU A 909 12.35 -41.74 -12.96
CA LEU A 909 13.68 -41.15 -13.04
C LEU A 909 14.45 -41.26 -11.72
N ALA A 910 13.79 -41.02 -10.57
CA ALA A 910 14.40 -41.20 -9.26
C ALA A 910 14.84 -42.65 -9.02
N LEU A 911 14.00 -43.63 -9.34
CA LEU A 911 14.33 -45.05 -9.21
C LEU A 911 15.45 -45.48 -10.16
N ALA A 912 15.46 -44.98 -11.39
CA ALA A 912 16.52 -45.25 -12.36
C ALA A 912 17.87 -44.68 -11.90
N VAL A 913 17.88 -43.45 -11.37
CA VAL A 913 19.08 -42.82 -10.81
C VAL A 913 19.58 -43.60 -9.59
N LEU A 914 18.69 -44.01 -8.68
CA LEU A 914 19.05 -44.85 -7.53
C LEU A 914 19.68 -46.17 -7.99
N ALA A 915 19.09 -46.85 -8.97
CA ALA A 915 19.64 -48.08 -9.52
C ALA A 915 21.02 -47.87 -10.17
N ALA A 916 21.22 -46.77 -10.91
CA ALA A 916 22.50 -46.44 -11.52
C ALA A 916 23.59 -46.16 -10.47
N VAL A 917 23.26 -45.44 -9.39
CA VAL A 917 24.18 -45.17 -8.28
C VAL A 917 24.55 -46.45 -7.54
N LEU A 918 23.57 -47.31 -7.22
CA LEU A 918 23.82 -48.60 -6.58
C LEU A 918 24.64 -49.54 -7.47
N GLY A 919 24.31 -49.62 -8.76
CA GLY A 919 25.05 -50.44 -9.73
C GLY A 919 26.51 -50.02 -9.86
N ARG A 920 26.78 -48.70 -9.87
CA ARG A 920 28.15 -48.16 -9.87
C ARG A 920 28.93 -48.59 -8.62
N GLU A 921 28.36 -48.45 -7.43
CA GLU A 921 29.07 -48.82 -6.18
C GLU A 921 29.28 -50.34 -6.04
N ILE A 922 28.44 -51.16 -6.68
CA ILE A 922 28.67 -52.61 -6.80
C ILE A 922 29.90 -52.90 -7.68
N VAL A 923 30.05 -52.18 -8.80
CA VAL A 923 31.15 -52.41 -9.76
C VAL A 923 32.46 -51.80 -9.28
N ALA A 924 32.43 -50.63 -8.66
CA ALA A 924 33.59 -49.89 -8.20
C ALA A 924 33.32 -49.24 -6.83
N PRO A 925 33.44 -49.99 -5.72
CA PRO A 925 33.17 -49.47 -4.39
C PRO A 925 34.18 -48.38 -4.04
N ALA A 926 33.71 -47.15 -3.94
CA ALA A 926 34.55 -45.98 -3.68
C ALA A 926 34.12 -45.23 -2.41
N THR A 927 32.89 -45.43 -1.95
CA THR A 927 32.31 -44.71 -0.83
C THR A 927 31.71 -45.63 0.23
N PRO A 928 31.91 -45.37 1.54
CA PRO A 928 31.21 -46.09 2.59
C PRO A 928 29.69 -46.01 2.41
N ALA A 929 28.99 -47.15 2.55
CA ALA A 929 27.55 -47.25 2.30
C ALA A 929 26.72 -46.22 3.10
N TRP A 930 27.12 -45.91 4.34
CA TRP A 930 26.45 -44.91 5.17
C TRP A 930 26.61 -43.47 4.64
N MET A 931 27.74 -43.13 4.02
CA MET A 931 27.97 -41.82 3.40
C MET A 931 27.12 -41.67 2.13
N LEU A 932 27.02 -42.73 1.34
CA LEU A 932 26.16 -42.77 0.16
C LEU A 932 24.69 -42.65 0.55
N ALA A 933 24.25 -43.42 1.56
CA ALA A 933 22.90 -43.35 2.09
C ALA A 933 22.57 -41.93 2.57
N THR A 934 23.48 -41.29 3.30
CA THR A 934 23.27 -39.92 3.80
C THR A 934 23.20 -38.89 2.67
N ALA A 935 23.96 -39.08 1.59
CA ALA A 935 24.05 -38.12 0.49
C ALA A 935 22.93 -38.23 -0.55
N VAL A 936 22.44 -39.43 -0.83
CA VAL A 936 21.55 -39.72 -1.98
C VAL A 936 20.13 -40.05 -1.51
N LEU A 937 19.97 -40.82 -0.43
CA LEU A 937 18.66 -41.33 0.00
C LEU A 937 17.65 -40.22 0.34
N PRO A 938 18.00 -39.12 1.04
CA PRO A 938 17.05 -38.05 1.32
C PRO A 938 16.45 -37.42 0.06
N LEU A 939 17.27 -37.25 -0.99
CA LEU A 939 16.81 -36.72 -2.27
C LEU A 939 15.93 -37.73 -3.01
N MET A 940 16.30 -39.02 -3.01
CA MET A 940 15.46 -40.05 -3.63
C MET A 940 14.09 -40.14 -2.97
N VAL A 941 14.04 -40.11 -1.63
CA VAL A 941 12.77 -40.12 -0.87
C VAL A 941 11.95 -38.88 -1.21
N ALA A 942 12.57 -37.69 -1.24
CA ALA A 942 11.88 -36.46 -1.64
C ALA A 942 11.32 -36.52 -3.07
N TRP A 943 12.08 -37.07 -4.02
CA TRP A 943 11.68 -37.17 -5.42
C TRP A 943 10.56 -38.17 -5.64
N VAL A 944 10.61 -39.34 -4.98
CA VAL A 944 9.53 -40.34 -5.00
C VAL A 944 8.26 -39.80 -4.32
N ALA A 945 8.41 -39.02 -3.23
CA ALA A 945 7.30 -38.40 -2.53
C ALA A 945 6.71 -37.17 -3.25
N SER A 946 7.36 -36.66 -4.30
CA SER A 946 6.97 -35.42 -4.96
C SER A 946 5.49 -35.36 -5.44
N PRO A 947 4.86 -36.44 -5.96
CA PRO A 947 3.44 -36.39 -6.32
C PRO A 947 2.53 -36.22 -5.10
N ALA A 948 2.87 -36.86 -3.97
CA ALA A 948 2.13 -36.72 -2.72
C ALA A 948 2.26 -35.30 -2.15
N VAL A 949 3.47 -34.71 -2.20
CA VAL A 949 3.71 -33.32 -1.80
C VAL A 949 2.91 -32.36 -2.68
N ALA A 950 2.95 -32.52 -4.02
CA ALA A 950 2.18 -31.69 -4.94
C ALA A 950 0.66 -31.76 -4.66
N TYR A 951 0.14 -32.95 -4.36
CA TYR A 951 -1.26 -33.13 -3.99
C TYR A 951 -1.59 -32.47 -2.64
N ALA A 952 -0.72 -32.57 -1.63
CA ALA A 952 -0.92 -31.96 -0.32
C ALA A 952 -0.96 -30.42 -0.36
N LEU A 953 -0.14 -29.80 -1.21
CA LEU A 953 -0.04 -28.33 -1.34
C LEU A 953 -1.28 -27.67 -1.96
N ARG A 954 -2.25 -28.43 -2.48
CA ARG A 954 -3.49 -27.88 -3.03
C ARG A 954 -4.44 -27.29 -1.98
N ARG A 955 -4.25 -27.66 -0.70
CA ARG A 955 -5.11 -27.21 0.41
C ARG A 955 -5.08 -25.68 0.51
N PRO A 956 -6.19 -25.01 0.86
CA PRO A 956 -6.22 -23.56 1.00
C PRO A 956 -5.21 -23.11 2.07
N ALA A 957 -4.49 -22.02 1.80
CA ALA A 957 -3.45 -21.51 2.71
C ALA A 957 -4.06 -20.92 3.99
N VAL A 958 -5.20 -20.27 3.84
CA VAL A 958 -6.03 -19.80 4.95
C VAL A 958 -7.29 -20.66 4.98
N PRO A 959 -7.61 -21.33 6.10
CA PRO A 959 -8.87 -22.04 6.25
C PRO A 959 -10.02 -21.07 5.99
N ARG A 960 -10.97 -21.43 5.10
CA ARG A 960 -12.16 -20.61 4.81
C ARG A 960 -12.99 -20.32 6.06
N GLU A 961 -12.97 -21.22 7.03
CA GLU A 961 -13.63 -21.06 8.33
C GLU A 961 -12.66 -21.45 9.45
N ARG A 962 -12.30 -20.49 10.31
CA ARG A 962 -11.78 -20.83 11.63
C ARG A 962 -12.95 -21.14 12.54
N ARG A 963 -13.19 -22.42 12.80
CA ARG A 963 -14.13 -22.83 13.85
C ARG A 963 -13.48 -22.60 15.20
N LEU A 964 -13.96 -21.60 15.94
CA LEU A 964 -13.54 -21.37 17.32
C LEU A 964 -13.87 -22.60 18.17
N ALA A 965 -12.95 -22.98 19.06
CA ALA A 965 -13.27 -23.93 20.12
C ALA A 965 -14.49 -23.43 20.91
N SER A 966 -15.30 -24.32 21.48
CA SER A 966 -16.56 -23.92 22.15
C SER A 966 -16.34 -22.90 23.28
N SER A 967 -15.23 -23.00 24.02
CA SER A 967 -14.82 -22.00 25.02
C SER A 967 -14.49 -20.65 24.41
N ALA A 968 -13.69 -20.62 23.35
CA ALA A 968 -13.34 -19.40 22.63
C ALA A 968 -14.58 -18.75 21.97
N ARG A 969 -15.52 -19.55 21.45
CA ARG A 969 -16.80 -19.06 20.92
C ARG A 969 -17.64 -18.41 22.02
N ARG A 970 -17.79 -19.06 23.19
CA ARG A 970 -18.50 -18.45 24.33
C ARG A 970 -17.86 -17.14 24.77
N GLN A 971 -16.53 -17.08 24.83
CA GLN A 971 -15.80 -15.86 25.19
C GLN A 971 -15.97 -14.76 24.13
N ALA A 972 -15.93 -15.11 22.84
CA ALA A 972 -16.18 -14.17 21.75
C ALA A 972 -17.63 -13.63 21.78
N THR A 973 -18.63 -14.50 21.99
CA THR A 973 -20.03 -14.07 22.13
C THR A 973 -20.22 -13.18 23.36
N ARG A 974 -19.53 -13.46 24.49
CA ARG A 974 -19.51 -12.58 25.67
C ARG A 974 -18.96 -11.19 25.31
N TYR A 975 -17.82 -11.10 24.65
CA TYR A 975 -17.26 -9.79 24.24
C TYR A 975 -18.14 -9.08 23.21
N ALA A 976 -18.74 -9.82 22.27
CA ALA A 976 -19.68 -9.24 21.32
C ALA A 976 -20.90 -8.62 22.01
N LEU A 977 -21.45 -9.29 23.05
CA LEU A 977 -22.54 -8.74 23.85
C LEU A 977 -22.12 -7.49 24.63
N LEU A 978 -20.91 -7.49 25.22
CA LEU A 978 -20.36 -6.29 25.89
C LEU A 978 -20.15 -5.11 24.93
N HIS A 979 -19.65 -5.37 23.72
CA HIS A 979 -19.52 -4.31 22.70
C HIS A 979 -20.88 -3.83 22.20
N TRP A 980 -21.86 -4.73 22.05
CA TRP A 980 -23.22 -4.37 21.65
C TRP A 980 -23.86 -3.40 22.65
N ARG A 981 -23.62 -3.58 23.96
CA ARG A 981 -24.16 -2.70 25.01
C ARG A 981 -23.82 -1.23 24.85
N PHE A 982 -22.68 -0.90 24.22
CA PHE A 982 -22.38 0.48 23.86
C PHE A 982 -23.48 1.09 22.97
N PHE A 983 -23.86 0.38 21.91
CA PHE A 983 -24.91 0.84 21.01
C PHE A 983 -26.28 0.80 21.67
N ASP A 984 -26.54 -0.23 22.47
CA ASP A 984 -27.83 -0.36 23.17
C ASP A 984 -28.08 0.80 24.14
N ARG A 985 -27.04 1.19 24.90
CA ARG A 985 -27.10 2.23 25.92
C ARG A 985 -27.09 3.65 25.34
N PHE A 986 -26.20 3.93 24.39
CA PHE A 986 -25.92 5.30 23.95
C PHE A 986 -26.67 5.73 22.68
N VAL A 987 -27.29 4.80 21.95
CA VAL A 987 -28.13 5.13 20.79
C VAL A 987 -29.57 5.34 21.27
N THR A 988 -29.91 6.57 21.61
CA THR A 988 -31.18 6.95 22.20
C THR A 988 -31.81 8.11 21.43
N ALA A 989 -32.99 8.56 21.85
CA ALA A 989 -33.61 9.76 21.30
C ALA A 989 -32.76 11.02 21.53
N GLU A 990 -32.01 11.10 22.63
CA GLU A 990 -31.15 12.25 22.99
C GLU A 990 -29.94 12.39 22.07
N THR A 991 -29.43 11.27 21.57
CA THR A 991 -28.37 11.22 20.57
C THR A 991 -28.91 11.22 19.13
N GLY A 992 -30.18 11.54 18.94
CA GLY A 992 -30.82 11.51 17.63
C GLY A 992 -30.81 10.12 16.99
N TRP A 993 -30.76 9.05 17.78
CA TRP A 993 -30.63 7.65 17.35
C TRP A 993 -29.34 7.33 16.58
N LEU A 994 -28.29 8.13 16.76
CA LEU A 994 -26.98 7.90 16.15
C LEU A 994 -25.92 7.64 17.23
N ALA A 995 -24.96 6.75 16.94
CA ALA A 995 -23.92 6.37 17.88
C ALA A 995 -22.93 7.52 18.13
N PRO A 996 -22.58 7.81 19.41
CA PRO A 996 -21.52 8.76 19.74
C PRO A 996 -20.15 8.25 19.32
N ASP A 997 -19.24 9.20 19.14
CA ASP A 997 -17.85 8.95 18.72
C ASP A 997 -17.06 8.16 19.75
N ASN A 998 -17.19 8.53 21.03
CA ASN A 998 -16.58 7.81 22.13
C ASN A 998 -17.33 8.04 23.45
N PHE A 999 -17.10 7.11 24.37
CA PHE A 999 -17.43 7.22 25.78
C PHE A 999 -16.12 7.09 26.57
N GLN A 1000 -15.86 8.02 27.48
CA GLN A 1000 -14.72 8.00 28.39
C GLN A 1000 -15.25 7.71 29.79
N GLU A 1001 -14.68 6.71 30.47
CA GLU A 1001 -15.13 6.28 31.80
C GLU A 1001 -14.31 6.94 32.93
N ASP A 1002 -13.00 7.10 32.72
CA ASP A 1002 -12.02 7.61 33.70
C ASP A 1002 -11.41 8.92 33.15
N PRO A 1003 -11.32 10.02 33.92
CA PRO A 1003 -11.65 10.16 35.36
C PRO A 1003 -13.13 10.32 35.67
N GLU A 1004 -13.94 10.76 34.71
CA GLU A 1004 -15.38 10.86 34.86
C GLU A 1004 -16.10 10.37 33.59
N PRO A 1005 -17.32 9.78 33.72
CA PRO A 1005 -18.15 9.36 32.60
C PRO A 1005 -18.54 10.52 31.67
N VAL A 1006 -17.94 10.58 30.48
CA VAL A 1006 -18.25 11.59 29.45
C VAL A 1006 -18.58 10.92 28.12
N VAL A 1007 -19.74 11.29 27.55
CA VAL A 1007 -20.15 10.90 26.19
C VAL A 1007 -19.81 12.03 25.23
N ALA A 1008 -19.07 11.73 24.17
CA ALA A 1008 -18.86 12.71 23.11
C ALA A 1008 -20.11 12.82 22.24
N MET A 1009 -20.84 13.93 22.38
CA MET A 1009 -22.09 14.22 21.65
C MET A 1009 -21.84 14.60 20.17
N ARG A 1010 -21.06 13.78 19.47
CA ARG A 1010 -20.79 13.91 18.03
C ARG A 1010 -20.72 12.55 17.35
N THR A 1011 -20.97 12.51 16.04
CA THR A 1011 -20.84 11.28 15.24
C THR A 1011 -20.24 11.54 13.86
N SER A 1012 -19.78 10.47 13.22
CA SER A 1012 -19.17 10.46 11.89
C SER A 1012 -19.87 9.45 10.96
N PRO A 1013 -19.71 9.56 9.63
CA PRO A 1013 -20.25 8.58 8.69
C PRO A 1013 -19.73 7.16 8.93
N THR A 1014 -18.48 7.01 9.39
CA THR A 1014 -17.93 5.70 9.77
C THR A 1014 -18.66 5.11 10.98
N ASN A 1015 -18.91 5.90 12.02
CA ASN A 1015 -19.59 5.44 13.23
C ASN A 1015 -21.03 5.02 12.94
N ILE A 1016 -21.73 5.78 12.08
CA ILE A 1016 -23.06 5.43 11.58
C ILE A 1016 -23.04 4.08 10.88
N GLY A 1017 -22.08 3.86 9.97
CA GLY A 1017 -21.95 2.61 9.24
C GLY A 1017 -21.67 1.42 10.16
N LEU A 1018 -20.79 1.60 11.16
CA LEU A 1018 -20.51 0.58 12.17
C LEU A 1018 -21.72 0.28 13.05
N GLN A 1019 -22.49 1.29 13.44
CA GLN A 1019 -23.75 1.12 14.19
C GLN A 1019 -24.75 0.26 13.40
N LEU A 1020 -24.92 0.53 12.10
CA LEU A 1020 -25.82 -0.25 11.24
C LEU A 1020 -25.42 -1.73 11.22
N LEU A 1021 -24.14 -2.02 11.00
CA LEU A 1021 -23.64 -3.41 10.99
C LEU A 1021 -23.63 -4.07 12.36
N ALA A 1022 -23.38 -3.31 13.43
CA ALA A 1022 -23.47 -3.80 14.79
C ALA A 1022 -24.92 -4.22 15.13
N THR A 1023 -25.91 -3.45 14.65
CA THR A 1023 -27.33 -3.76 14.83
C THR A 1023 -27.72 -5.05 14.10
N VAL A 1024 -27.28 -5.22 12.85
CA VAL A 1024 -27.47 -6.48 12.09
C VAL A 1024 -26.77 -7.65 12.79
N SER A 1025 -25.55 -7.44 13.28
CA SER A 1025 -24.78 -8.47 13.98
C SER A 1025 -25.42 -8.86 15.32
N ALA A 1026 -26.03 -7.92 16.03
CA ALA A 1026 -26.75 -8.18 17.27
C ALA A 1026 -27.98 -9.07 17.03
N TRP A 1027 -28.69 -8.84 15.92
CA TRP A 1027 -29.76 -9.74 15.49
C TRP A 1027 -29.20 -11.13 15.15
N ASP A 1028 -28.19 -11.22 14.27
CA ASP A 1028 -27.57 -12.50 13.83
C ASP A 1028 -27.04 -13.34 15.02
N LEU A 1029 -26.53 -12.67 16.06
CA LEU A 1029 -26.07 -13.31 17.30
C LEU A 1029 -27.18 -13.64 18.30
N GLY A 1030 -28.42 -13.19 18.05
CA GLY A 1030 -29.59 -13.42 18.90
C GLY A 1030 -29.67 -12.51 20.14
N PHE A 1031 -29.01 -11.35 20.13
CA PHE A 1031 -29.07 -10.36 21.20
C PHE A 1031 -30.36 -9.53 21.14
N ILE A 1032 -30.85 -9.25 19.94
CA ILE A 1032 -32.10 -8.52 19.71
C ILE A 1032 -33.03 -9.28 18.76
N PRO A 1033 -34.35 -9.15 18.92
CA PRO A 1033 -35.30 -9.74 17.99
C PRO A 1033 -35.39 -8.93 16.67
N LEU A 1034 -36.03 -9.53 15.66
CA LEU A 1034 -36.13 -8.95 14.31
C LEU A 1034 -36.89 -7.62 14.28
N ASP A 1035 -37.95 -7.48 15.08
CA ASP A 1035 -38.72 -6.25 15.21
C ASP A 1035 -37.88 -5.10 15.77
N ASP A 1036 -36.99 -5.39 16.74
CA ASP A 1036 -36.07 -4.39 17.28
C ASP A 1036 -35.00 -3.98 16.27
N LEU A 1037 -34.46 -4.93 15.49
CA LEU A 1037 -33.57 -4.64 14.36
C LEU A 1037 -34.23 -3.65 13.39
N VAL A 1038 -35.44 -3.98 12.91
CA VAL A 1038 -36.17 -3.15 11.93
C VAL A 1038 -36.40 -1.75 12.49
N ARG A 1039 -36.91 -1.66 13.73
CA ARG A 1039 -37.17 -0.39 14.41
C ARG A 1039 -35.91 0.47 14.51
N ARG A 1040 -34.79 -0.10 14.95
CA ARG A 1040 -33.52 0.64 15.09
C ARG A 1040 -32.98 1.11 13.74
N LEU A 1041 -33.03 0.27 12.70
CA LEU A 1041 -32.60 0.66 11.35
C LEU A 1041 -33.45 1.81 10.79
N GLU A 1042 -34.78 1.76 10.97
CA GLU A 1042 -35.66 2.86 10.56
C GLU A 1042 -35.34 4.17 11.28
N LEU A 1043 -35.10 4.13 12.59
CA LEU A 1043 -34.76 5.31 13.37
C LEU A 1043 -33.45 5.94 12.88
N VAL A 1044 -32.43 5.13 12.60
CA VAL A 1044 -31.16 5.62 12.02
C VAL A 1044 -31.40 6.25 10.66
N LEU A 1045 -32.10 5.58 9.75
CA LEU A 1045 -32.35 6.08 8.39
C LEU A 1045 -33.13 7.41 8.40
N ARG A 1046 -34.14 7.55 9.27
CA ARG A 1046 -34.88 8.81 9.47
C ARG A 1046 -33.97 9.92 9.98
N SER A 1047 -33.01 9.62 10.87
CA SER A 1047 -32.03 10.60 11.31
C SER A 1047 -31.08 11.01 10.17
N LEU A 1048 -30.63 10.06 9.34
CA LEU A 1048 -29.78 10.35 8.19
C LEU A 1048 -30.46 11.23 7.14
N GLU A 1049 -31.78 11.13 6.98
CA GLU A 1049 -32.56 12.02 6.10
C GLU A 1049 -32.52 13.48 6.55
N ARG A 1050 -32.36 13.74 7.86
CA ARG A 1050 -32.33 15.08 8.44
C ARG A 1050 -30.94 15.72 8.40
N LEU A 1051 -29.88 14.93 8.25
CA LEU A 1051 -28.52 15.45 8.23
C LEU A 1051 -28.24 16.25 6.96
N ARG A 1052 -27.65 17.43 7.13
CA ARG A 1052 -27.16 18.25 6.01
C ARG A 1052 -26.11 17.47 5.22
N ARG A 1053 -26.18 17.50 3.88
CA ARG A 1053 -25.25 16.80 2.98
C ARG A 1053 -24.57 17.79 2.02
N PHE A 1054 -23.39 17.43 1.54
CA PHE A 1054 -22.70 18.13 0.47
C PHE A 1054 -22.62 17.23 -0.76
N ARG A 1055 -23.35 17.59 -1.83
CA ARG A 1055 -23.40 16.81 -3.09
C ARG A 1055 -23.71 15.31 -2.88
N GLY A 1056 -24.57 15.00 -1.91
CA GLY A 1056 -24.93 13.63 -1.54
C GLY A 1056 -24.04 12.99 -0.47
N HIS A 1057 -22.88 13.56 -0.15
CA HIS A 1057 -22.00 13.08 0.92
C HIS A 1057 -22.39 13.66 2.28
N PHE A 1058 -22.20 12.87 3.33
CA PHE A 1058 -22.28 13.32 4.71
C PHE A 1058 -20.98 14.06 5.11
N PHE A 1059 -21.10 15.07 5.96
CA PHE A 1059 -19.97 15.74 6.59
C PHE A 1059 -19.29 14.83 7.61
N ASN A 1060 -18.05 15.12 7.97
CA ASN A 1060 -17.28 14.27 8.87
C ASN A 1060 -17.82 14.26 10.30
N TRP A 1061 -18.40 15.37 10.75
CA TRP A 1061 -18.83 15.55 12.13
C TRP A 1061 -20.20 16.21 12.22
N TYR A 1062 -21.08 15.60 13.00
CA TYR A 1062 -22.38 16.14 13.38
C TYR A 1062 -22.52 16.17 14.90
N ASP A 1063 -23.13 17.21 15.47
CA ASP A 1063 -23.55 17.22 16.86
C ASP A 1063 -24.79 16.33 17.02
N LEU A 1064 -24.79 15.48 18.04
CA LEU A 1064 -25.87 14.51 18.25
C LEU A 1064 -27.14 15.09 18.86
N ARG A 1065 -27.04 16.27 19.50
CA ARG A 1065 -28.17 16.91 20.18
C ARG A 1065 -29.12 17.58 19.20
N ASP A 1066 -28.57 18.25 18.19
CA ASP A 1066 -29.34 19.04 17.23
C ASP A 1066 -29.12 18.63 15.76
N LEU A 1067 -28.23 17.67 15.50
CA LEU A 1067 -27.87 17.16 14.17
C LEU A 1067 -27.21 18.21 13.26
N SER A 1068 -26.70 19.29 13.85
CA SER A 1068 -25.95 20.33 13.14
C SER A 1068 -24.56 19.85 12.72
N VAL A 1069 -24.01 20.44 11.65
CA VAL A 1069 -22.65 20.16 11.20
C VAL A 1069 -21.66 20.87 12.11
N LEU A 1070 -20.66 20.15 12.61
CA LEU A 1070 -19.60 20.74 13.42
C LEU A 1070 -18.52 21.36 12.53
N GLU A 1071 -18.06 22.56 12.90
CA GLU A 1071 -17.02 23.28 12.16
C GLU A 1071 -15.61 22.82 12.59
N PRO A 1072 -14.65 22.69 11.64
CA PRO A 1072 -14.78 22.98 10.22
C PRO A 1072 -15.62 21.95 9.47
N ALA A 1073 -16.54 22.41 8.63
CA ALA A 1073 -17.37 21.54 7.80
C ALA A 1073 -16.55 20.98 6.62
N TYR A 1074 -16.20 19.69 6.67
CA TYR A 1074 -15.54 18.99 5.56
C TYR A 1074 -16.13 17.60 5.33
N VAL A 1075 -15.89 17.06 4.14
CA VAL A 1075 -16.26 15.69 3.76
C VAL A 1075 -15.00 14.83 3.74
N SER A 1076 -15.02 13.71 4.45
CA SER A 1076 -13.98 12.68 4.38
C SER A 1076 -14.36 11.62 3.35
N THR A 1077 -13.48 11.40 2.37
CA THR A 1077 -13.64 10.34 1.37
C THR A 1077 -13.49 8.95 2.00
N VAL A 1078 -12.65 8.82 3.04
CA VAL A 1078 -12.48 7.58 3.80
C VAL A 1078 -13.77 7.22 4.54
N ASP A 1079 -14.35 8.17 5.28
CA ASP A 1079 -15.58 7.90 6.05
C ASP A 1079 -16.78 7.68 5.13
N SER A 1080 -16.86 8.43 4.03
CA SER A 1080 -17.86 8.19 2.99
C SER A 1080 -17.74 6.80 2.39
N GLY A 1081 -16.51 6.36 2.10
CA GLY A 1081 -16.23 5.02 1.58
C GLY A 1081 -16.58 3.91 2.56
N ASN A 1082 -16.25 4.09 3.84
CA ASN A 1082 -16.63 3.16 4.90
C ASN A 1082 -18.16 3.05 5.00
N LEU A 1083 -18.88 4.17 5.09
CA LEU A 1083 -20.35 4.16 5.13
C LEU A 1083 -20.94 3.47 3.90
N ALA A 1084 -20.43 3.75 2.70
CA ALA A 1084 -20.90 3.11 1.47
C ALA A 1084 -20.71 1.58 1.51
N ALA A 1085 -19.54 1.10 1.95
CA ALA A 1085 -19.29 -0.33 2.12
C ALA A 1085 -20.23 -0.98 3.16
N HIS A 1086 -20.46 -0.30 4.29
CA HIS A 1086 -21.40 -0.74 5.32
C HIS A 1086 -22.85 -0.79 4.79
N LEU A 1087 -23.28 0.20 4.00
CA LEU A 1087 -24.62 0.22 3.39
C LEU A 1087 -24.82 -0.92 2.37
N VAL A 1088 -23.77 -1.29 1.62
CA VAL A 1088 -23.82 -2.47 0.74
C VAL A 1088 -24.04 -3.75 1.55
N ALA A 1089 -23.30 -3.93 2.64
CA ALA A 1089 -23.47 -5.09 3.53
C ALA A 1089 -24.86 -5.08 4.19
N LEU A 1090 -25.33 -3.93 4.67
CA LEU A 1090 -26.67 -3.76 5.24
C LEU A 1090 -27.75 -4.11 4.21
N ARG A 1091 -27.63 -3.65 2.97
CA ARG A 1091 -28.59 -3.97 1.90
C ARG A 1091 -28.68 -5.48 1.69
N GLN A 1092 -27.56 -6.19 1.65
CA GLN A 1092 -27.58 -7.65 1.48
C GLN A 1092 -28.22 -8.34 2.69
N ALA A 1093 -27.92 -7.88 3.91
CA ALA A 1093 -28.57 -8.38 5.12
C ALA A 1093 -30.09 -8.17 5.04
N CYS A 1094 -30.57 -6.97 4.69
CA CYS A 1094 -32.00 -6.68 4.54
C CYS A 1094 -32.67 -7.53 3.46
N LEU A 1095 -31.99 -7.81 2.34
CA LEU A 1095 -32.49 -8.69 1.30
C LEU A 1095 -32.60 -10.13 1.80
N SER A 1096 -31.64 -10.62 2.59
CA SER A 1096 -31.72 -11.97 3.17
C SER A 1096 -32.76 -12.10 4.28
N LEU A 1097 -33.08 -11.02 5.00
CA LEU A 1097 -34.11 -11.04 6.06
C LEU A 1097 -35.48 -11.47 5.55
N ALA A 1098 -35.80 -11.20 4.27
CA ALA A 1098 -37.07 -11.56 3.68
C ALA A 1098 -37.29 -13.08 3.57
N ASP A 1099 -36.21 -13.85 3.53
CA ASP A 1099 -36.22 -15.30 3.33
C ASP A 1099 -36.00 -16.09 4.66
N GLU A 1100 -35.72 -15.40 5.76
CA GLU A 1100 -35.43 -16.02 7.07
C GLU A 1100 -36.69 -16.21 7.94
N PRO A 1101 -36.83 -17.31 8.69
CA PRO A 1101 -37.94 -17.48 9.63
C PRO A 1101 -37.83 -16.45 10.76
N VAL A 1102 -38.96 -15.91 11.22
CA VAL A 1102 -39.05 -14.94 12.34
C VAL A 1102 -38.37 -15.43 13.64
N LEU A 1103 -38.29 -16.75 13.84
CA LEU A 1103 -37.60 -17.42 14.96
C LEU A 1103 -36.38 -18.25 14.51
N GLY A 1104 -35.78 -17.92 13.36
CA GLY A 1104 -34.72 -18.70 12.71
C GLY A 1104 -33.36 -18.72 13.42
N LEU A 1105 -33.12 -17.77 14.33
CA LEU A 1105 -31.83 -17.63 15.01
C LEU A 1105 -31.87 -18.28 16.40
N ARG A 1106 -30.90 -19.16 16.68
CA ARG A 1106 -30.78 -19.87 17.96
C ARG A 1106 -30.36 -18.88 19.06
N PRO A 1107 -31.23 -18.45 19.99
CA PRO A 1107 -30.91 -17.45 21.01
C PRO A 1107 -30.01 -18.02 22.12
N TRP A 1108 -29.81 -19.34 22.14
CA TRP A 1108 -29.13 -20.04 23.22
C TRP A 1108 -27.68 -19.57 23.49
N PRO A 1109 -26.84 -19.25 22.49
CA PRO A 1109 -25.52 -18.67 22.74
C PRO A 1109 -25.57 -17.29 23.39
N ALA A 1110 -26.54 -16.45 23.04
CA ALA A 1110 -26.75 -15.14 23.66
C ALA A 1110 -27.17 -15.30 25.13
N VAL A 1111 -28.13 -16.18 25.39
CA VAL A 1111 -28.58 -16.51 26.75
C VAL A 1111 -27.45 -17.10 27.60
N GLU A 1112 -26.62 -17.98 27.02
CA GLU A 1112 -25.44 -18.52 27.69
C GLU A 1112 -24.43 -17.42 28.04
N ALA A 1113 -24.21 -16.45 27.14
CA ALA A 1113 -23.35 -15.29 27.39
C ALA A 1113 -23.91 -14.38 28.49
N ALA A 1114 -25.23 -14.13 28.51
CA ALA A 1114 -25.90 -13.36 29.55
C ALA A 1114 -25.77 -14.03 30.93
N ILE A 1115 -26.00 -15.35 31.03
CA ILE A 1115 -25.77 -16.12 32.26
C ILE A 1115 -24.30 -16.04 32.71
N ALA A 1116 -23.35 -16.08 31.77
CA ALA A 1116 -21.92 -15.99 32.09
C ALA A 1116 -21.54 -14.61 32.66
N LEU A 1117 -22.07 -13.53 32.08
CA LEU A 1117 -21.88 -12.15 32.57
C LEU A 1117 -22.51 -11.96 33.95
N ALA A 1118 -23.76 -12.40 34.14
CA ALA A 1118 -24.43 -12.31 35.44
C ALA A 1118 -23.68 -13.10 36.52
N ALA A 1119 -23.12 -14.27 36.19
CA ALA A 1119 -22.29 -15.04 37.11
C ALA A 1119 -20.93 -14.37 37.40
N GLU A 1120 -20.40 -13.59 36.48
CA GLU A 1120 -19.18 -12.79 36.70
C GLU A 1120 -19.44 -11.62 37.63
N ARG A 1121 -20.56 -10.92 37.42
CA ARG A 1121 -21.01 -9.86 38.32
C ARG A 1121 -21.29 -10.37 39.73
N LEU A 1122 -21.88 -11.56 39.85
CA LEU A 1122 -22.05 -12.20 41.14
C LEU A 1122 -20.71 -12.45 41.85
N ARG A 1123 -19.61 -12.71 41.11
CA ARG A 1123 -18.26 -12.89 41.67
C ARG A 1123 -17.58 -11.57 42.01
N SER A 1124 -17.86 -10.50 41.28
CA SER A 1124 -17.31 -9.16 41.51
C SER A 1124 -18.13 -8.31 42.47
N ALA A 1125 -19.35 -8.75 42.81
CA ALA A 1125 -20.19 -8.11 43.81
C ALA A 1125 -19.40 -7.95 45.12
N PRO A 1126 -19.35 -6.74 45.71
CA PRO A 1126 -18.46 -6.44 46.82
C PRO A 1126 -18.80 -7.28 48.05
N GLY A 1127 -18.01 -8.34 48.28
CA GLY A 1127 -17.93 -8.99 49.58
C GLY A 1127 -17.08 -8.14 50.52
N ALA A 1128 -17.72 -7.51 51.51
CA ALA A 1128 -17.09 -6.90 52.69
C ALA A 1128 -16.51 -5.47 52.59
N SER A 1129 -17.10 -4.56 51.81
CA SER A 1129 -16.79 -3.10 51.89
C SER A 1129 -18.00 -2.21 52.25
N ALA A 1130 -19.10 -2.79 52.74
CA ALA A 1130 -20.27 -2.00 53.11
C ALA A 1130 -20.08 -1.38 54.52
N ALA A 1131 -20.33 -0.07 54.65
CA ALA A 1131 -20.09 0.73 55.86
C ALA A 1131 -20.90 0.35 57.12
N SER A 1132 -21.78 -0.67 57.03
CA SER A 1132 -22.61 -1.15 58.13
C SER A 1132 -22.85 -2.67 58.07
N PRO A 1133 -22.77 -3.41 59.20
CA PRO A 1133 -23.04 -4.86 59.27
C PRO A 1133 -24.42 -5.27 58.73
N ALA A 1134 -25.44 -4.42 58.87
CA ALA A 1134 -26.79 -4.69 58.40
C ALA A 1134 -26.91 -4.63 56.86
N SER A 1135 -26.17 -3.71 56.23
CA SER A 1135 -26.12 -3.59 54.77
C SER A 1135 -25.35 -4.74 54.12
N ALA A 1136 -24.29 -5.24 54.78
CA ALA A 1136 -23.53 -6.39 54.32
C ALA A 1136 -24.35 -7.69 54.35
N ALA A 1137 -25.19 -7.87 55.39
CA ALA A 1137 -26.07 -9.04 55.50
C ALA A 1137 -27.17 -9.06 54.44
N SER A 1138 -27.75 -7.89 54.12
CA SER A 1138 -28.76 -7.73 53.06
C SER A 1138 -28.15 -7.99 51.66
N ALA A 1139 -26.97 -7.42 51.38
CA ALA A 1139 -26.28 -7.64 50.11
C ALA A 1139 -25.84 -9.11 49.92
N ALA A 1140 -25.35 -9.76 50.99
CA ALA A 1140 -25.00 -11.19 50.97
C ALA A 1140 -26.24 -12.09 50.74
N SER A 1141 -27.39 -11.72 51.33
CA SER A 1141 -28.66 -12.41 51.09
C SER A 1141 -29.12 -12.26 49.63
N ALA A 1142 -29.07 -11.04 49.08
CA ALA A 1142 -29.40 -10.75 47.69
C ALA A 1142 -28.48 -11.48 46.70
N ALA A 1143 -27.16 -11.52 46.95
CA ALA A 1143 -26.20 -12.27 46.17
C ALA A 1143 -26.46 -13.79 46.21
N SER A 1144 -26.86 -14.33 47.37
CA SER A 1144 -27.26 -15.74 47.51
C SER A 1144 -28.50 -16.07 46.67
N VAL A 1145 -29.52 -15.20 46.72
CA VAL A 1145 -30.75 -15.32 45.91
C VAL A 1145 -30.44 -15.23 44.41
N ALA A 1146 -29.57 -14.30 43.99
CA ALA A 1146 -29.09 -14.21 42.62
C ALA A 1146 -28.37 -15.50 42.17
N GLY A 1147 -27.53 -16.05 43.04
CA GLY A 1147 -26.82 -17.31 42.78
C GLY A 1147 -27.75 -18.52 42.61
N GLU A 1148 -28.85 -18.59 43.37
CA GLU A 1148 -29.87 -19.62 43.21
C GLU A 1148 -30.60 -19.48 41.87
N HIS A 1149 -31.09 -18.29 41.55
CA HIS A 1149 -31.79 -18.03 40.29
C HIS A 1149 -30.91 -18.23 39.06
N LEU A 1150 -29.60 -17.92 39.13
CA LEU A 1150 -28.64 -18.25 38.07
C LEU A 1150 -28.44 -19.75 37.89
N ARG A 1151 -28.43 -20.53 38.99
CA ARG A 1151 -28.39 -22.01 38.92
C ARG A 1151 -29.65 -22.56 38.25
N VAL A 1152 -30.82 -22.02 38.59
CA VAL A 1152 -32.10 -22.39 37.94
C VAL A 1152 -32.09 -22.05 36.45
N ALA A 1153 -31.65 -20.85 36.06
CA ALA A 1153 -31.54 -20.44 34.66
C ALA A 1153 -30.57 -21.34 33.87
N ARG A 1154 -29.41 -21.67 34.44
CA ARG A 1154 -28.44 -22.59 33.83
C ARG A 1154 -28.99 -24.01 33.67
N ALA A 1155 -29.72 -24.51 34.67
CA ALA A 1155 -30.38 -25.81 34.60
C ALA A 1155 -31.46 -25.82 33.50
N ALA A 1156 -32.31 -24.79 33.46
CA ALA A 1156 -33.33 -24.64 32.43
C ALA A 1156 -32.70 -24.59 31.02
N LEU A 1157 -31.63 -23.81 30.82
CA LEU A 1157 -30.91 -23.73 29.55
C LEU A 1157 -30.36 -25.10 29.12
N SER A 1158 -29.84 -25.90 30.06
CA SER A 1158 -29.31 -27.23 29.76
C SER A 1158 -30.36 -28.20 29.20
N VAL A 1159 -31.62 -28.00 29.56
CA VAL A 1159 -32.78 -28.78 29.10
C VAL A 1159 -33.24 -28.30 27.72
N VAL A 1160 -33.42 -26.98 27.55
CA VAL A 1160 -34.05 -26.43 26.33
C VAL A 1160 -33.09 -26.15 25.18
N ARG A 1161 -31.76 -26.14 25.40
CA ARG A 1161 -30.76 -25.77 24.38
C ARG A 1161 -30.77 -26.61 23.10
N ASN A 1162 -31.35 -27.82 23.15
CA ASN A 1162 -31.45 -28.74 22.02
C ASN A 1162 -32.85 -28.71 21.37
N GLU A 1163 -33.79 -27.94 21.92
CA GLU A 1163 -35.15 -27.77 21.41
C GLU A 1163 -35.24 -26.56 20.47
N PRO A 1164 -36.22 -26.52 19.56
CA PRO A 1164 -36.56 -25.30 18.83
C PRO A 1164 -36.84 -24.15 19.80
N ALA A 1165 -36.33 -22.95 19.50
CA ALA A 1165 -36.53 -21.76 20.31
C ALA A 1165 -37.99 -21.29 20.22
N THR A 1166 -38.88 -21.96 20.96
CA THR A 1166 -40.26 -21.52 21.16
C THR A 1166 -40.32 -20.47 22.24
N ALA A 1167 -41.33 -19.60 22.21
CA ALA A 1167 -41.57 -18.61 23.27
C ALA A 1167 -41.64 -19.27 24.67
N ALA A 1168 -42.23 -20.47 24.75
CA ALA A 1168 -42.31 -21.23 25.99
C ALA A 1168 -40.95 -21.73 26.49
N ALA A 1169 -40.08 -22.20 25.58
CA ALA A 1169 -38.73 -22.65 25.93
C ALA A 1169 -37.84 -21.48 26.38
N LEU A 1170 -37.95 -20.32 25.72
CA LEU A 1170 -37.25 -19.09 26.12
C LEU A 1170 -37.72 -18.60 27.48
N ALA A 1171 -39.02 -18.55 27.74
CA ALA A 1171 -39.59 -18.10 29.02
C ALA A 1171 -39.05 -18.91 30.21
N ARG A 1172 -38.90 -20.23 30.05
CA ARG A 1172 -38.34 -21.13 31.09
C ARG A 1172 -36.92 -20.76 31.53
N VAL A 1173 -36.14 -20.10 30.67
CA VAL A 1173 -34.76 -19.68 30.97
C VAL A 1173 -34.69 -18.20 31.35
N MET A 1174 -35.46 -17.36 30.65
CA MET A 1174 -35.45 -15.91 30.85
C MET A 1174 -36.08 -15.48 32.16
N GLU A 1175 -37.14 -16.14 32.63
CA GLU A 1175 -37.78 -15.82 33.90
C GLU A 1175 -36.83 -15.96 35.10
N PRO A 1176 -36.14 -17.11 35.33
CA PRO A 1176 -35.16 -17.20 36.41
C PRO A 1176 -33.94 -16.29 36.18
N LEU A 1177 -33.54 -16.03 34.93
CA LEU A 1177 -32.44 -15.11 34.63
C LEU A 1177 -32.79 -13.65 35.03
N GLY A 1178 -34.01 -13.19 34.73
CA GLY A 1178 -34.49 -11.87 35.13
C GLY A 1178 -34.61 -11.70 36.65
N ARG A 1179 -35.02 -12.75 37.36
CA ARG A 1179 -35.01 -12.75 38.84
C ARG A 1179 -33.59 -12.69 39.40
N ALA A 1180 -32.64 -13.40 38.77
CA ALA A 1180 -31.23 -13.31 39.12
C ALA A 1180 -30.66 -11.89 38.91
N ALA A 1181 -30.97 -11.26 37.78
CA ALA A 1181 -30.58 -9.89 37.46
C ALA A 1181 -31.09 -8.90 38.53
N SER A 1182 -32.39 -8.94 38.84
CA SER A 1182 -33.02 -8.07 39.86
C SER A 1182 -32.37 -8.23 41.24
N ALA A 1183 -32.00 -9.47 41.60
CA ALA A 1183 -31.31 -9.76 42.86
C ALA A 1183 -29.85 -9.30 42.87
N LEU A 1184 -29.16 -9.28 41.72
CA LEU A 1184 -27.80 -8.73 41.59
C LEU A 1184 -27.79 -7.21 41.77
N GLU A 1185 -28.77 -6.50 41.22
CA GLU A 1185 -28.91 -5.05 41.44
C GLU A 1185 -29.13 -4.73 42.91
N SER A 1186 -30.01 -5.51 43.56
CA SER A 1186 -30.27 -5.39 45.00
C SER A 1186 -29.05 -5.70 45.87
N ALA A 1187 -28.08 -6.46 45.35
CA ALA A 1187 -26.84 -6.81 46.06
C ALA A 1187 -25.76 -5.72 45.98
N GLY A 1188 -26.03 -4.58 45.33
CA GLY A 1188 -25.04 -3.51 45.13
C GLY A 1188 -23.92 -3.92 44.17
N ALA A 1189 -24.17 -4.90 43.30
CA ALA A 1189 -23.26 -5.30 42.22
C ALA A 1189 -23.32 -4.32 41.02
N ASP A 1190 -23.49 -3.03 41.32
CA ASP A 1190 -23.32 -1.96 40.34
C ASP A 1190 -21.81 -1.72 40.23
N VAL A 1191 -21.19 -2.44 39.31
CA VAL A 1191 -19.76 -2.33 39.03
C VAL A 1191 -19.54 -0.99 38.35
N SER A 1192 -19.35 0.06 39.15
CA SER A 1192 -18.63 1.35 38.91
C SER A 1192 -18.58 2.01 37.51
N GLY A 1193 -19.36 1.56 36.52
CA GLY A 1193 -19.28 1.93 35.12
C GLY A 1193 -20.68 1.93 34.48
N PRO A 1194 -21.05 2.94 33.69
CA PRO A 1194 -22.42 3.12 33.19
C PRO A 1194 -22.88 2.11 32.12
N LEU A 1195 -22.04 1.14 31.75
CA LEU A 1195 -22.36 0.02 30.86
C LEU A 1195 -22.68 -1.29 31.62
N ASP A 1196 -22.69 -1.23 32.96
CA ASP A 1196 -22.64 -2.41 33.82
C ASP A 1196 -23.92 -2.80 34.61
N SER A 1197 -25.08 -2.23 34.28
CA SER A 1197 -26.38 -2.62 34.90
C SER A 1197 -26.70 -4.10 34.68
N ALA A 1198 -27.18 -4.77 35.74
CA ALA A 1198 -27.54 -6.19 35.73
C ALA A 1198 -28.95 -6.50 35.19
N ALA A 1199 -29.89 -5.55 35.16
CA ALA A 1199 -31.20 -5.73 34.53
C ALA A 1199 -31.23 -5.59 33.00
N GLU A 1200 -30.25 -4.89 32.40
CA GLU A 1200 -30.04 -4.78 30.95
C GLU A 1200 -29.26 -5.99 30.39
#